data_AF-A0A9D9UYN5-F1
#
_entry.id   AF-A0A9D9UYN5-F1
#
_cell.length_a   1.000
_cell.length_b   1.000
_cell.length_c   1.000
_cell.angle_alpha   90.00
_cell.angle_beta   90.00
_cell.angle_gamma   90.00
#
_symmetry.space_group_name_H-M   'P 1'
#
loop_
_entity.id
_entity.type
_entity.pdbx_description
1 polymer ?
#
loop_
_entity_poly.entity_id
_entity_poly.type
_entity_poly.pdbx_seq_one_letter_code
_entity_poly.pdbx_strand_id
1 'polypeptide(L)'
;PPPPPPPPPPPAQCDFLRADRTTVPHSGGNVVLTWGTTNADDVTLNGVAVAEDGSKTVFVSSNTTFTLTAEGFGEDDCRVTVTVTPPPQPPASCDFLNASRTSVPNGGGDVTLTWGTTNATAVTLNGAAVAADGTRSVRVNTNTTYTIRASNVSGTDDCTVSVVVNPPNAPSCDFLNASRTSVPNGGGDVTLTWGTTGATSVKLNGALVDADGTKTVRVNTNTTYTIRATNAAGNDDCVVSVTVAPPVIAACEYLRASPTSLEEGGGTTRLSWDTTNARNVRISGVGAVGADGSRDVDITRTTTFVLTADNLSADEDCRVTVIVEHDQPEPICVLTIDDSSIDEDESTTLRWETRYVDRFEINEGIGSVTPVRAGSERVSPNDDTEYVGRGTGRYGSVVCDVDVNVRPDRDTPSHHHDDDPDITIESDIDKQPLSYVYLSQVPYTGLELGPLGTFFYWLAFSIWTAAAAYLLVFKVYFPMIGRTVRGNGHGGSYGADHGAHTAPHYPPAAPASFVSETRVQAPYPDAAHDLVTAHYSPNVDQLTVEPVRKTATDVRGFAAYASEGTLTIDDIVKGLSRETGYEVAVSAPAAPVAAHYTHEAPAPAAPAMEASRPVSRSTNTFVYAIFAGDQASALETLRSVAREGGNVTAFMTSAVQAVDDAYRARLEGAAADAEIVRVTSNVADEGLERVISALSTAIDASYTNAMTAAKLAVTRAVSALHA
;
A
#
# COMPACT_ATOMS: atom_id res chain seq x y z
N PRO A 1 -130.39 13.38 -16.16
CA PRO A 1 -129.05 13.89 -16.52
C PRO A 1 -128.69 13.47 -17.96
N PRO A 2 -128.14 14.35 -18.80
CA PRO A 2 -127.46 13.91 -20.01
C PRO A 2 -126.25 13.04 -19.65
N PRO A 3 -125.80 12.12 -20.54
CA PRO A 3 -124.56 11.39 -20.32
C PRO A 3 -123.38 12.38 -20.19
N PRO A 4 -122.33 12.04 -19.42
CA PRO A 4 -121.13 12.88 -19.37
C PRO A 4 -120.55 13.05 -20.78
N PRO A 5 -119.94 14.21 -21.09
CA PRO A 5 -119.26 14.40 -22.36
C PRO A 5 -118.18 13.31 -22.52
N PRO A 6 -117.91 12.86 -23.77
CA PRO A 6 -116.82 11.92 -24.01
C PRO A 6 -115.51 12.49 -23.46
N PRO A 7 -114.62 11.64 -22.91
CA PRO A 7 -113.30 12.11 -22.46
C PRO A 7 -112.57 12.78 -23.64
N PRO A 8 -111.79 13.85 -23.40
CA PRO A 8 -110.96 14.42 -24.43
C PRO A 8 -110.01 13.33 -24.98
N PRO A 9 -109.65 13.37 -26.27
CA PRO A 9 -108.69 12.44 -26.82
C PRO A 9 -107.35 12.55 -26.07
N PRO A 10 -106.59 11.45 -25.95
CA PRO A 10 -105.28 11.48 -25.33
C PRO A 10 -104.33 12.40 -26.13
N PRO A 11 -103.41 13.12 -25.47
CA PRO A 11 -102.53 14.04 -26.17
C PRO A 11 -101.52 13.32 -27.07
N ALA A 12 -101.06 14.03 -28.09
CA ALA A 12 -99.92 13.62 -28.90
C ALA A 12 -98.66 13.55 -28.03
N GLN A 13 -97.81 12.56 -28.29
CA GLN A 13 -96.57 12.32 -27.56
C GLN A 13 -95.47 11.88 -28.53
N CYS A 14 -94.26 12.41 -28.37
CA CYS A 14 -93.09 11.76 -28.94
C CYS A 14 -92.57 10.68 -27.98
N ASP A 15 -92.63 9.42 -28.41
CA ASP A 15 -92.12 8.31 -27.61
C ASP A 15 -90.59 8.26 -27.64
N PHE A 16 -89.99 8.55 -28.80
CA PHE A 16 -88.55 8.75 -28.93
C PHE A 16 -88.16 9.40 -30.27
N LEU A 17 -87.05 10.14 -30.25
CA LEU A 17 -86.20 10.40 -31.42
C LEU A 17 -84.78 9.94 -31.08
N ARG A 18 -84.22 9.05 -31.91
CA ARG A 18 -82.89 8.46 -31.71
C ARG A 18 -82.05 8.58 -32.97
N ALA A 19 -80.75 8.76 -32.78
CA ALA A 19 -79.75 8.62 -33.84
C ALA A 19 -78.98 7.31 -33.61
N ASP A 20 -78.63 6.59 -34.68
CA ASP A 20 -77.76 5.41 -34.59
C ASP A 20 -76.34 5.74 -34.08
N ARG A 21 -75.91 7.00 -34.27
CA ARG A 21 -74.70 7.60 -33.69
C ARG A 21 -74.90 9.10 -33.44
N THR A 22 -74.38 9.61 -32.33
CA THR A 22 -74.44 11.04 -31.96
C THR A 22 -73.14 11.81 -32.27
N THR A 23 -72.14 11.13 -32.84
CA THR A 23 -70.86 11.68 -33.28
C THR A 23 -70.50 11.17 -34.67
N VAL A 24 -70.02 12.07 -35.54
CA VAL A 24 -69.48 11.73 -36.88
C VAL A 24 -68.09 12.35 -37.10
N PRO A 25 -67.24 11.80 -37.99
CA PRO A 25 -65.92 12.35 -38.30
C PRO A 25 -65.98 13.78 -38.88
N HIS A 26 -64.84 14.48 -38.88
CA HIS A 26 -64.74 15.86 -39.37
C HIS A 26 -65.21 16.07 -40.82
N SER A 27 -65.09 15.04 -41.68
CA SER A 27 -65.62 15.04 -43.05
C SER A 27 -67.16 15.04 -43.14
N GLY A 28 -67.85 15.01 -42.01
CA GLY A 28 -69.25 14.65 -41.90
C GLY A 28 -69.48 13.15 -42.05
N GLY A 29 -70.74 12.75 -41.88
CA GLY A 29 -71.16 11.36 -42.02
C GLY A 29 -72.67 11.18 -42.10
N ASN A 30 -73.11 10.07 -42.68
CA ASN A 30 -74.50 9.65 -42.63
C ASN A 30 -74.86 9.20 -41.19
N VAL A 31 -76.03 9.64 -40.73
CA VAL A 31 -76.66 9.22 -39.47
C VAL A 31 -78.07 8.77 -39.78
N VAL A 32 -78.49 7.65 -39.20
CA VAL A 32 -79.86 7.14 -39.29
C VAL A 32 -80.64 7.66 -38.09
N LEU A 33 -81.59 8.55 -38.35
CA LEU A 33 -82.58 8.99 -37.38
C LEU A 33 -83.73 8.00 -37.38
N THR A 34 -84.24 7.61 -36.21
CA THR A 34 -85.41 6.73 -36.06
C THR A 34 -86.26 7.27 -34.92
N TRP A 35 -87.56 7.33 -35.15
CA TRP A 35 -88.52 7.91 -34.22
C TRP A 35 -89.80 7.08 -34.14
N GLY A 36 -90.55 7.30 -33.07
CA GLY A 36 -91.93 6.87 -32.95
C GLY A 36 -92.75 7.85 -32.12
N THR A 37 -94.05 7.89 -32.40
CA THR A 37 -95.00 8.82 -31.79
C THR A 37 -96.33 8.13 -31.47
N THR A 38 -97.06 8.64 -30.49
CA THR A 38 -98.35 8.10 -30.06
C THR A 38 -99.40 9.22 -30.04
N ASN A 39 -100.57 8.98 -30.63
CA ASN A 39 -101.70 9.93 -30.80
C ASN A 39 -101.36 11.23 -31.54
N ALA A 40 -100.36 11.22 -32.42
CA ALA A 40 -100.09 12.35 -33.32
C ALA A 40 -100.96 12.23 -34.59
N ASP A 41 -101.55 13.33 -35.03
CA ASP A 41 -102.24 13.47 -36.32
C ASP A 41 -101.26 13.95 -37.42
N ASP A 42 -100.27 14.77 -37.03
CA ASP A 42 -99.20 15.30 -37.89
C ASP A 42 -97.85 15.18 -37.16
N VAL A 43 -96.80 14.71 -37.86
CA VAL A 43 -95.44 14.62 -37.30
C VAL A 43 -94.44 15.30 -38.22
N THR A 44 -93.60 16.18 -37.67
CA THR A 44 -92.55 16.85 -38.44
C THR A 44 -91.16 16.59 -37.87
N LEU A 45 -90.16 16.46 -38.75
CA LEU A 45 -88.75 16.38 -38.40
C LEU A 45 -88.06 17.64 -38.93
N ASN A 46 -87.63 18.53 -38.02
CA ASN A 46 -87.19 19.90 -38.31
C ASN A 46 -88.21 20.69 -39.16
N GLY A 47 -89.51 20.58 -38.84
CA GLY A 47 -90.58 21.27 -39.57
C GLY A 47 -90.91 20.70 -40.95
N VAL A 48 -90.34 19.54 -41.33
CA VAL A 48 -90.70 18.81 -42.55
C VAL A 48 -91.55 17.60 -42.17
N ALA A 49 -92.76 17.50 -42.72
CA ALA A 49 -93.66 16.38 -42.46
C ALA A 49 -93.01 15.01 -42.76
N VAL A 50 -93.21 14.06 -41.84
CA VAL A 50 -92.75 12.67 -41.90
C VAL A 50 -93.89 11.74 -41.45
N ALA A 51 -93.70 10.42 -41.58
CA ALA A 51 -94.65 9.45 -41.02
C ALA A 51 -94.59 9.42 -39.48
N GLU A 52 -95.70 9.08 -38.84
CA GLU A 52 -95.88 8.94 -37.37
C GLU A 52 -94.74 8.15 -36.72
N ASP A 53 -94.49 6.93 -37.22
CA ASP A 53 -93.30 6.13 -36.93
C ASP A 53 -92.41 6.06 -38.18
N GLY A 54 -91.09 6.15 -38.00
CA GLY A 54 -90.21 6.11 -39.17
C GLY A 54 -88.71 6.14 -38.92
N SER A 55 -87.98 6.10 -40.04
CA SER A 55 -86.52 6.19 -40.07
C SER A 55 -86.05 6.95 -41.30
N LYS A 56 -85.00 7.77 -41.16
CA LYS A 56 -84.44 8.60 -42.24
C LYS A 56 -82.94 8.76 -42.07
N THR A 57 -82.19 8.43 -43.11
CA THR A 57 -80.76 8.72 -43.19
C THR A 57 -80.54 10.19 -43.58
N VAL A 58 -79.72 10.90 -42.81
CA VAL A 58 -79.33 12.29 -43.07
C VAL A 58 -77.80 12.40 -43.04
N PHE A 59 -77.22 13.12 -44.00
CA PHE A 59 -75.79 13.44 -43.97
C PHE A 59 -75.56 14.69 -43.10
N VAL A 60 -74.75 14.55 -42.06
CA VAL A 60 -74.45 15.62 -41.09
C VAL A 60 -73.00 16.08 -41.28
N SER A 61 -72.80 17.36 -41.63
CA SER A 61 -71.49 17.99 -41.86
C SER A 61 -71.17 19.14 -40.91
N SER A 62 -72.10 19.50 -40.03
CA SER A 62 -71.89 20.43 -38.90
C SER A 62 -72.74 20.01 -37.70
N ASN A 63 -72.43 20.50 -36.50
CA ASN A 63 -73.20 20.19 -35.28
C ASN A 63 -74.69 20.53 -35.50
N THR A 64 -75.54 19.51 -35.55
CA THR A 64 -76.95 19.62 -35.94
C THR A 64 -77.82 19.02 -34.84
N THR A 65 -78.82 19.77 -34.38
CA THR A 65 -79.89 19.23 -33.53
C THR A 65 -81.11 18.96 -34.38
N PHE A 66 -81.57 17.71 -34.37
CA PHE A 66 -82.83 17.32 -34.96
C PHE A 66 -83.91 17.38 -33.89
N THR A 67 -85.03 18.02 -34.24
CA THR A 67 -86.23 18.11 -33.41
C THR A 67 -87.34 17.40 -34.17
N LEU A 68 -88.00 16.46 -33.50
CA LEU A 68 -89.22 15.83 -33.98
C LEU A 68 -90.37 16.35 -33.13
N THR A 69 -91.37 16.91 -33.80
CA THR A 69 -92.55 17.53 -33.20
C THR A 69 -93.75 16.68 -33.58
N ALA A 70 -94.50 16.23 -32.57
CA ALA A 70 -95.70 15.42 -32.70
C ALA A 70 -96.92 16.29 -32.36
N GLU A 71 -97.75 16.61 -33.36
CA GLU A 71 -98.94 17.45 -33.25
C GLU A 71 -100.21 16.59 -33.34
N GLY A 72 -101.22 16.93 -32.53
CA GLY A 72 -102.52 16.27 -32.50
C GLY A 72 -103.42 16.94 -31.48
N PHE A 73 -103.90 16.21 -30.47
CA PHE A 73 -104.53 16.85 -29.31
C PHE A 73 -103.49 17.47 -28.36
N GLY A 74 -102.87 18.56 -28.79
CA GLY A 74 -101.67 19.14 -28.17
C GLY A 74 -100.42 18.89 -29.01
N GLU A 75 -99.26 19.20 -28.44
CA GLU A 75 -97.96 19.16 -29.10
C GLU A 75 -96.92 18.62 -28.11
N ASP A 76 -96.05 17.70 -28.55
CA ASP A 76 -94.91 17.20 -27.79
C ASP A 76 -93.66 17.07 -28.68
N ASP A 77 -92.49 17.29 -28.07
CA ASP A 77 -91.28 17.69 -28.81
C ASP A 77 -90.04 16.96 -28.26
N CYS A 78 -89.36 16.20 -29.12
CA CYS A 78 -88.20 15.39 -28.74
C CYS A 78 -87.00 15.65 -29.65
N ARG A 79 -85.78 15.61 -29.08
CA ARG A 79 -84.59 16.14 -29.75
C ARG A 79 -83.39 15.20 -29.66
N VAL A 80 -82.61 15.13 -30.74
CA VAL A 80 -81.29 14.46 -30.76
C VAL A 80 -80.25 15.36 -31.43
N THR A 81 -79.12 15.56 -30.76
CA THR A 81 -77.99 16.33 -31.30
C THR A 81 -76.94 15.37 -31.85
N VAL A 82 -76.55 15.60 -33.10
CA VAL A 82 -75.40 14.96 -33.75
C VAL A 82 -74.27 15.97 -33.80
N THR A 83 -73.11 15.59 -33.26
CA THR A 83 -71.89 16.40 -33.25
C THR A 83 -70.89 15.91 -34.28
N VAL A 84 -70.13 16.84 -34.85
CA VAL A 84 -69.05 16.58 -35.81
C VAL A 84 -67.73 16.77 -35.07
N THR A 85 -66.85 15.78 -35.10
CA THR A 85 -65.53 15.91 -34.46
C THR A 85 -64.72 17.00 -35.17
N PRO A 86 -63.95 17.84 -34.45
CA PRO A 86 -63.01 18.77 -35.08
C PRO A 86 -61.93 18.02 -35.89
N PRO A 87 -61.23 18.70 -36.81
CA PRO A 87 -60.12 18.09 -37.53
C PRO A 87 -58.98 17.75 -36.56
N PRO A 88 -58.21 16.66 -36.78
CA PRO A 88 -57.02 16.38 -35.98
C PRO A 88 -56.00 17.52 -36.09
N GLN A 89 -55.73 18.21 -34.99
CA GLN A 89 -54.67 19.21 -34.92
C GLN A 89 -53.31 18.49 -34.85
N PRO A 90 -52.30 18.87 -35.66
CA PRO A 90 -50.95 18.30 -35.54
C PRO A 90 -50.33 18.64 -34.16
N PRO A 91 -49.48 17.76 -33.60
CA PRO A 91 -48.80 18.03 -32.33
C PRO A 91 -47.87 19.25 -32.44
N ALA A 92 -47.61 19.89 -31.31
CA ALA A 92 -46.59 20.93 -31.21
C ALA A 92 -45.19 20.33 -31.39
N SER A 93 -44.28 21.11 -31.99
CA SER A 93 -42.88 20.78 -32.28
C SER A 93 -41.98 21.90 -31.77
N CYS A 94 -40.85 21.58 -31.14
CA CYS A 94 -39.73 22.50 -31.06
C CYS A 94 -38.79 22.24 -32.23
N ASP A 95 -38.71 23.20 -33.15
CA ASP A 95 -37.93 23.03 -34.37
C ASP A 95 -36.43 23.27 -34.11
N PHE A 96 -36.10 24.17 -33.18
CA PHE A 96 -34.74 24.34 -32.65
C PHE A 96 -34.70 25.18 -31.37
N LEU A 97 -33.66 24.96 -30.55
CA LEU A 97 -33.18 25.88 -29.53
C LEU A 97 -31.65 25.97 -29.63
N ASN A 98 -31.16 27.16 -29.98
CA ASN A 98 -29.74 27.45 -30.17
C ASN A 98 -29.24 28.49 -29.16
N ALA A 99 -27.97 28.39 -28.78
CA ALA A 99 -27.26 29.38 -27.99
C ALA A 99 -26.14 30.01 -28.85
N SER A 100 -25.93 31.33 -28.72
CA SER A 100 -24.88 32.06 -29.44
C SER A 100 -23.46 31.57 -29.11
N ARG A 101 -23.30 30.87 -27.98
CA ARG A 101 -22.12 30.13 -27.55
C ARG A 101 -22.52 29.07 -26.53
N THR A 102 -21.92 27.88 -26.61
CA THR A 102 -22.13 26.78 -25.64
C THR A 102 -21.10 26.75 -24.51
N SER A 103 -20.09 27.64 -24.55
CA SER A 103 -19.08 27.81 -23.49
C SER A 103 -18.82 29.30 -23.23
N VAL A 104 -18.73 29.69 -21.96
CA VAL A 104 -18.31 31.02 -21.48
C VAL A 104 -17.06 30.92 -20.59
N PRO A 105 -16.23 31.98 -20.47
CA PRO A 105 -15.07 31.98 -19.59
C PRO A 105 -15.43 31.78 -18.11
N ASN A 106 -14.42 31.45 -17.28
CA ASN A 106 -14.56 31.52 -15.83
C ASN A 106 -14.99 32.94 -15.40
N GLY A 107 -15.90 33.03 -14.42
CA GLY A 107 -16.61 34.27 -14.08
C GLY A 107 -17.88 34.54 -14.92
N GLY A 108 -18.20 33.64 -15.86
CA GLY A 108 -19.45 33.65 -16.62
C GLY A 108 -19.45 34.58 -17.83
N GLY A 109 -20.61 34.70 -18.47
CA GLY A 109 -20.78 35.56 -19.63
C GLY A 109 -22.22 35.60 -20.13
N ASP A 110 -22.49 36.57 -21.01
CA ASP A 110 -23.80 36.74 -21.62
C ASP A 110 -23.92 35.86 -22.87
N VAL A 111 -25.09 35.22 -23.03
CA VAL A 111 -25.41 34.29 -24.10
C VAL A 111 -26.79 34.64 -24.65
N THR A 112 -26.94 34.67 -25.98
CA THR A 112 -28.23 34.84 -26.62
C THR A 112 -28.79 33.46 -26.97
N LEU A 113 -29.96 33.14 -26.42
CA LEU A 113 -30.77 31.99 -26.82
C LEU A 113 -31.68 32.40 -27.98
N THR A 114 -31.88 31.52 -28.94
CA THR A 114 -32.80 31.69 -30.08
C THR A 114 -33.57 30.39 -30.28
N TRP A 115 -34.89 30.45 -30.41
CA TRP A 115 -35.75 29.28 -30.61
C TRP A 115 -36.83 29.50 -31.67
N GLY A 116 -37.33 28.40 -32.22
CA GLY A 116 -38.50 28.37 -33.10
C GLY A 116 -39.36 27.15 -32.81
N THR A 117 -40.68 27.30 -32.97
CA THR A 117 -41.66 26.22 -32.71
C THR A 117 -42.77 26.17 -33.75
N THR A 118 -43.25 24.97 -34.06
CA THR A 118 -44.33 24.73 -35.02
C THR A 118 -45.56 24.16 -34.32
N ASN A 119 -46.76 24.63 -34.70
CA ASN A 119 -48.08 24.25 -34.15
C ASN A 119 -48.30 24.47 -32.64
N ALA A 120 -47.37 25.10 -31.92
CA ALA A 120 -47.49 25.36 -30.49
C ALA A 120 -48.52 26.45 -30.17
N THR A 121 -49.38 26.21 -29.18
CA THR A 121 -50.29 27.23 -28.61
C THR A 121 -49.80 27.79 -27.28
N ALA A 122 -48.84 27.11 -26.62
CA ALA A 122 -48.08 27.63 -25.49
C ALA A 122 -46.63 27.16 -25.54
N VAL A 123 -45.69 28.08 -25.30
CA VAL A 123 -44.24 27.80 -25.28
C VAL A 123 -43.64 28.35 -23.99
N THR A 124 -42.76 27.57 -23.35
CA THR A 124 -42.04 28.00 -22.14
C THR A 124 -40.54 27.80 -22.26
N LEU A 125 -39.76 28.73 -21.71
CA LEU A 125 -38.31 28.64 -21.54
C LEU A 125 -38.02 28.44 -20.03
N ASN A 126 -37.49 27.27 -19.67
CA ASN A 126 -37.30 26.85 -18.27
C ASN A 126 -38.59 27.04 -17.42
N GLY A 127 -39.75 26.71 -18.00
CA GLY A 127 -41.07 26.85 -17.37
C GLY A 127 -41.67 28.27 -17.38
N ALA A 128 -40.93 29.30 -17.75
CA ALA A 128 -41.46 30.66 -17.92
C ALA A 128 -42.06 30.84 -19.32
N ALA A 129 -43.28 31.36 -19.43
CA ALA A 129 -43.94 31.59 -20.72
C ALA A 129 -43.15 32.56 -21.62
N VAL A 130 -43.02 32.22 -22.90
CA VAL A 130 -42.34 33.01 -23.93
C VAL A 130 -43.14 33.02 -25.24
N ALA A 131 -42.75 33.86 -26.20
CA ALA A 131 -43.29 33.83 -27.55
C ALA A 131 -42.95 32.50 -28.28
N ALA A 132 -43.78 32.11 -29.25
CA ALA A 132 -43.62 30.86 -29.99
C ALA A 132 -42.24 30.75 -30.66
N ASP A 133 -41.81 31.82 -31.32
CA ASP A 133 -40.44 32.01 -31.81
C ASP A 133 -39.84 33.22 -31.11
N GLY A 134 -38.52 33.23 -30.88
CA GLY A 134 -37.92 34.36 -30.20
C GLY A 134 -36.43 34.29 -29.93
N THR A 135 -35.94 35.34 -29.27
CA THR A 135 -34.59 35.44 -28.75
C THR A 135 -34.61 35.95 -27.31
N ARG A 136 -33.60 35.57 -26.51
CA ARG A 136 -33.40 36.09 -25.15
C ARG A 136 -31.91 36.10 -24.79
N SER A 137 -31.40 37.26 -24.39
CA SER A 137 -30.08 37.34 -23.75
C SER A 137 -30.19 36.93 -22.28
N VAL A 138 -29.27 36.08 -21.83
CA VAL A 138 -29.18 35.55 -20.46
C VAL A 138 -27.73 35.56 -20.00
N ARG A 139 -27.48 35.87 -18.72
CA ARG A 139 -26.14 35.77 -18.14
C ARG A 139 -25.94 34.42 -17.46
N VAL A 140 -24.92 33.68 -17.89
CA VAL A 140 -24.59 32.34 -17.42
C VAL A 140 -23.37 32.43 -16.51
N ASN A 141 -23.53 32.14 -15.21
CA ASN A 141 -22.45 32.17 -14.21
C ASN A 141 -22.11 30.77 -13.66
N THR A 142 -22.93 29.77 -13.95
CA THR A 142 -22.73 28.34 -13.63
C THR A 142 -23.14 27.50 -14.84
N ASN A 143 -22.76 26.23 -14.90
CA ASN A 143 -23.26 25.32 -15.95
C ASN A 143 -24.81 25.29 -15.91
N THR A 144 -25.45 25.63 -17.04
CA THR A 144 -26.90 25.79 -17.13
C THR A 144 -27.42 25.15 -18.40
N THR A 145 -28.41 24.28 -18.26
CA THR A 145 -29.22 23.79 -19.39
C THR A 145 -30.49 24.63 -19.50
N TYR A 146 -30.80 25.02 -20.73
CA TYR A 146 -32.04 25.69 -21.09
C TYR A 146 -32.92 24.73 -21.86
N THR A 147 -34.20 24.69 -21.51
CA THR A 147 -35.24 23.87 -22.15
C THR A 147 -36.32 24.79 -22.70
N ILE A 148 -36.60 24.67 -24.00
CA ILE A 148 -37.84 25.15 -24.59
C ILE A 148 -38.82 23.98 -24.63
N ARG A 149 -40.02 24.20 -24.12
CA ARG A 149 -41.15 23.26 -24.17
C ARG A 149 -42.27 23.86 -24.99
N ALA A 150 -42.54 23.27 -26.15
CA ALA A 150 -43.63 23.58 -27.04
C ALA A 150 -44.85 22.70 -26.70
N SER A 151 -46.05 23.26 -26.71
CA SER A 151 -47.26 22.52 -26.34
C SER A 151 -48.52 23.00 -27.06
N ASN A 152 -49.42 22.05 -27.36
CA ASN A 152 -50.79 22.31 -27.79
C ASN A 152 -51.72 21.19 -27.28
N VAL A 153 -53.01 21.24 -27.66
CA VAL A 153 -54.01 20.24 -27.24
C VAL A 153 -53.74 18.81 -27.73
N SER A 154 -52.87 18.63 -28.73
CA SER A 154 -52.52 17.35 -29.34
C SER A 154 -51.20 16.76 -28.84
N GLY A 155 -50.36 17.52 -28.12
CA GLY A 155 -49.09 17.03 -27.59
C GLY A 155 -48.11 18.12 -27.14
N THR A 156 -46.96 17.68 -26.64
CA THR A 156 -45.84 18.56 -26.25
C THR A 156 -44.52 18.02 -26.79
N ASP A 157 -43.60 18.91 -27.12
CA ASP A 157 -42.25 18.59 -27.56
C ASP A 157 -41.21 19.52 -26.92
N ASP A 158 -40.06 18.97 -26.55
CA ASP A 158 -39.06 19.61 -25.71
C ASP A 158 -37.68 19.57 -26.37
N CYS A 159 -37.01 20.71 -26.44
CA CYS A 159 -35.67 20.86 -26.99
C CYS A 159 -34.76 21.59 -26.00
N THR A 160 -33.47 21.21 -25.95
CA THR A 160 -32.54 21.69 -24.92
C THR A 160 -31.23 22.20 -25.48
N VAL A 161 -30.64 23.22 -24.85
CA VAL A 161 -29.25 23.64 -25.08
C VAL A 161 -28.52 23.85 -23.76
N SER A 162 -27.31 23.30 -23.64
CA SER A 162 -26.46 23.47 -22.46
C SER A 162 -25.37 24.49 -22.72
N VAL A 163 -25.17 25.39 -21.75
CA VAL A 163 -24.05 26.34 -21.71
C VAL A 163 -23.17 25.99 -20.52
N VAL A 164 -21.90 25.70 -20.78
CA VAL A 164 -20.90 25.45 -19.73
C VAL A 164 -20.08 26.70 -19.42
N VAL A 165 -19.69 26.83 -18.15
CA VAL A 165 -18.72 27.83 -17.69
C VAL A 165 -17.39 27.12 -17.57
N ASN A 166 -16.36 27.65 -18.24
CA ASN A 166 -15.03 27.07 -18.19
C ASN A 166 -14.49 27.18 -16.74
N PRO A 167 -13.84 26.14 -16.21
CA PRO A 167 -13.25 26.18 -14.87
C PRO A 167 -12.15 27.26 -14.80
N PRO A 168 -11.77 27.72 -13.59
CA PRO A 168 -10.60 28.58 -13.44
C PRO A 168 -9.33 27.84 -13.90
N ASN A 169 -8.37 28.58 -14.46
CA ASN A 169 -7.05 28.02 -14.74
C ASN A 169 -6.38 27.64 -13.41
N ALA A 170 -5.84 26.43 -13.32
CA ALA A 170 -4.97 26.01 -12.22
C ALA A 170 -3.73 26.93 -12.16
N PRO A 171 -3.13 27.12 -10.96
CA PRO A 171 -1.91 27.89 -10.85
C PRO A 171 -0.72 27.07 -11.37
N SER A 172 0.41 27.73 -11.64
CA SER A 172 1.68 27.08 -11.96
C SER A 172 2.80 27.66 -11.11
N CYS A 173 3.73 26.82 -10.66
CA CYS A 173 5.07 27.28 -10.35
C CYS A 173 5.93 27.20 -11.62
N ASP A 174 6.28 28.37 -12.16
CA ASP A 174 7.02 28.47 -13.40
C ASP A 174 8.50 28.09 -13.20
N PHE A 175 9.05 28.40 -12.01
CA PHE A 175 10.38 27.93 -11.57
C PHE A 175 10.61 28.12 -10.07
N LEU A 176 11.49 27.29 -9.49
CA LEU A 176 12.20 27.55 -8.24
C LEU A 176 13.68 27.20 -8.43
N ASN A 177 14.54 28.20 -8.33
CA ASN A 177 15.98 28.08 -8.53
C ASN A 177 16.74 28.45 -7.25
N ALA A 178 17.91 27.82 -7.06
CA ALA A 178 18.88 28.17 -6.01
C ALA A 178 20.17 28.69 -6.68
N SER A 179 20.80 29.70 -6.09
CA SER A 179 22.09 30.25 -6.60
C SER A 179 23.24 29.24 -6.56
N ARG A 180 23.08 28.16 -5.80
CA ARG A 180 23.89 26.93 -5.79
C ARG A 180 23.11 25.79 -5.17
N THR A 181 23.30 24.58 -5.68
CA THR A 181 22.72 23.34 -5.16
C THR A 181 23.64 22.58 -4.21
N SER A 182 24.85 23.08 -3.96
CA SER A 182 25.79 22.54 -2.97
C SER A 182 26.52 23.66 -2.24
N VAL A 183 26.75 23.47 -0.94
CA VAL A 183 27.57 24.33 -0.08
C VAL A 183 28.67 23.51 0.64
N PRO A 184 29.80 24.13 1.05
CA PRO A 184 30.85 23.43 1.79
C PRO A 184 30.37 22.89 3.15
N ASN A 185 31.15 21.96 3.73
CA ASN A 185 31.00 21.60 5.14
C ASN A 185 31.07 22.85 6.04
N GLY A 186 30.22 22.94 7.06
CA GLY A 186 29.98 24.16 7.83
C GLY A 186 28.91 25.09 7.24
N GLY A 187 28.34 24.74 6.09
CA GLY A 187 27.19 25.39 5.49
C GLY A 187 27.51 26.66 4.70
N GLY A 188 26.50 27.18 4.00
CA GLY A 188 26.64 28.34 3.12
C GLY A 188 25.34 29.08 2.90
N ASP A 189 25.46 30.34 2.49
CA ASP A 189 24.31 31.17 2.14
C ASP A 189 23.91 30.88 0.70
N VAL A 190 22.61 30.71 0.46
CA VAL A 190 22.01 30.39 -0.83
C VAL A 190 20.85 31.34 -1.08
N THR A 191 20.78 31.90 -2.27
CA THR A 191 19.66 32.73 -2.70
C THR A 191 18.70 31.87 -3.51
N LEU A 192 17.48 31.74 -3.02
CA LEU A 192 16.35 31.13 -3.72
C LEU A 192 15.66 32.21 -4.56
N THR A 193 15.19 31.85 -5.75
CA THR A 193 14.40 32.73 -6.63
C THR A 193 13.30 31.90 -7.28
N TRP A 194 12.07 32.40 -7.26
CA TRP A 194 10.88 31.71 -7.79
C TRP A 194 9.99 32.64 -8.60
N GLY A 195 9.16 32.04 -9.46
CA GLY A 195 8.09 32.70 -10.18
C GLY A 195 6.86 31.80 -10.28
N THR A 196 5.66 32.38 -10.25
CA THR A 196 4.39 31.65 -10.32
C THR A 196 3.34 32.36 -11.18
N THR A 197 2.57 31.59 -11.93
CA THR A 197 1.49 32.10 -12.78
C THR A 197 0.13 31.69 -12.22
N GLY A 198 -0.80 32.64 -12.12
CA GLY A 198 -2.21 32.38 -11.74
C GLY A 198 -2.46 32.01 -10.27
N ALA A 199 -1.45 32.06 -9.41
CA ALA A 199 -1.59 31.81 -7.97
C ALA A 199 -2.27 32.98 -7.25
N THR A 200 -3.10 32.67 -6.24
CA THR A 200 -3.64 33.66 -5.28
C THR A 200 -2.96 33.58 -3.91
N SER A 201 -2.20 32.52 -3.65
CA SER A 201 -1.37 32.31 -2.47
C SER A 201 -0.12 31.55 -2.90
N VAL A 202 1.05 31.99 -2.46
CA VAL A 202 2.33 31.28 -2.66
C VAL A 202 3.01 31.08 -1.31
N LYS A 203 3.59 29.89 -1.11
CA LYS A 203 4.24 29.50 0.15
C LYS A 203 5.60 28.85 -0.10
N LEU A 204 6.63 29.36 0.57
CA LEU A 204 7.97 28.76 0.62
C LEU A 204 8.11 27.96 1.93
N ASN A 205 8.25 26.64 1.83
CA ASN A 205 8.27 25.72 2.98
C ASN A 205 7.10 25.97 3.95
N GLY A 206 5.90 26.22 3.41
CA GLY A 206 4.68 26.51 4.17
C GLY A 206 4.50 27.96 4.63
N ALA A 207 5.55 28.79 4.65
CA ALA A 207 5.46 30.20 5.00
C ALA A 207 5.01 31.05 3.78
N LEU A 208 4.06 31.97 3.99
CA LEU A 208 3.56 32.85 2.93
C LEU A 208 4.68 33.73 2.35
N VAL A 209 4.73 33.86 1.03
CA VAL A 209 5.66 34.72 0.28
C VAL A 209 4.93 35.39 -0.89
N ASP A 210 5.58 36.40 -1.49
CA ASP A 210 5.10 37.04 -2.71
C ASP A 210 5.05 36.05 -3.90
N ALA A 211 4.18 36.33 -4.88
CA ALA A 211 3.92 35.42 -6.01
C ALA A 211 5.18 35.11 -6.83
N ASP A 212 5.97 36.14 -7.11
CA ASP A 212 7.32 36.06 -7.64
C ASP A 212 8.27 36.67 -6.61
N GLY A 213 9.47 36.12 -6.44
CA GLY A 213 10.35 36.65 -5.40
C GLY A 213 11.72 36.00 -5.28
N THR A 214 12.47 36.49 -4.31
CA THR A 214 13.80 35.96 -3.96
C THR A 214 14.03 36.03 -2.45
N LYS A 215 14.80 35.07 -1.92
CA LYS A 215 15.12 34.98 -0.49
C LYS A 215 16.49 34.33 -0.29
N THR A 216 17.39 35.02 0.40
CA THR A 216 18.65 34.43 0.87
C THR A 216 18.41 33.68 2.18
N VAL A 217 18.92 32.45 2.26
CA VAL A 217 18.80 31.53 3.40
C VAL A 217 20.17 30.91 3.68
N ARG A 218 20.48 30.63 4.94
CA ARG A 218 21.70 29.90 5.29
C ARG A 218 21.41 28.41 5.47
N VAL A 219 22.09 27.58 4.68
CA VAL A 219 21.94 26.13 4.64
C VAL A 219 23.10 25.48 5.41
N ASN A 220 22.79 24.80 6.51
CA ASN A 220 23.79 24.12 7.36
C ASN A 220 23.64 22.58 7.35
N THR A 221 22.53 22.06 6.83
CA THR A 221 22.27 20.62 6.59
C THR A 221 21.59 20.45 5.22
N ASN A 222 21.59 19.24 4.66
CA ASN A 222 20.87 18.93 3.42
C ASN A 222 19.41 19.38 3.53
N THR A 223 18.99 20.33 2.71
CA THR A 223 17.67 20.98 2.81
C THR A 223 16.99 21.00 1.45
N THR A 224 15.75 20.56 1.40
CA THR A 224 14.86 20.77 0.24
C THR A 224 13.96 21.97 0.50
N TYR A 225 13.86 22.83 -0.49
CA TYR A 225 12.94 23.96 -0.51
C TYR A 225 11.80 23.67 -1.49
N THR A 226 10.58 23.97 -1.08
CA THR A 226 9.36 23.80 -1.87
C THR A 226 8.63 25.13 -1.95
N ILE A 227 8.33 25.58 -3.17
CA ILE A 227 7.33 26.62 -3.42
C ILE A 227 6.02 25.91 -3.79
N ARG A 228 4.95 26.25 -3.06
CA ARG A 228 3.58 25.84 -3.36
C ARG A 228 2.78 27.04 -3.85
N ALA A 229 2.40 27.03 -5.11
CA ALA A 229 1.43 27.94 -5.71
C ALA A 229 0.01 27.42 -5.47
N THR A 230 -0.97 28.28 -5.18
CA THR A 230 -2.35 27.84 -4.89
C THR A 230 -3.39 28.88 -5.32
N ASN A 231 -4.48 28.42 -5.93
CA ASN A 231 -5.68 29.20 -6.20
C ASN A 231 -6.96 28.34 -6.03
N ALA A 232 -8.13 28.88 -6.36
CA ALA A 232 -9.42 28.18 -6.20
C ALA A 232 -9.62 26.95 -7.12
N ALA A 233 -8.80 26.78 -8.16
CA ALA A 233 -8.82 25.59 -9.03
C ALA A 233 -7.77 24.53 -8.65
N GLY A 234 -6.84 24.81 -7.75
CA GLY A 234 -5.86 23.82 -7.30
C GLY A 234 -4.55 24.40 -6.79
N ASN A 235 -3.51 23.57 -6.79
CA ASN A 235 -2.15 23.94 -6.43
C ASN A 235 -1.15 23.35 -7.42
N ASP A 236 0.06 23.90 -7.41
CA ASP A 236 1.22 23.38 -8.13
C ASP A 236 2.48 23.60 -7.28
N ASP A 237 3.40 22.63 -7.32
CA ASP A 237 4.56 22.55 -6.42
C ASP A 237 5.84 22.39 -7.22
N CYS A 238 6.85 23.19 -6.88
CA CYS A 238 8.19 23.09 -7.44
C CYS A 238 9.23 23.03 -6.31
N VAL A 239 10.31 22.27 -6.53
CA VAL A 239 11.30 21.95 -5.50
C VAL A 239 12.74 22.20 -5.94
N VAL A 240 13.59 22.61 -5.00
CA VAL A 240 15.04 22.65 -5.17
C VAL A 240 15.74 22.14 -3.91
N SER A 241 16.67 21.20 -4.08
CA SER A 241 17.49 20.68 -2.98
C SER A 241 18.87 21.34 -2.96
N VAL A 242 19.33 21.70 -1.77
CA VAL A 242 20.69 22.17 -1.51
C VAL A 242 21.37 21.15 -0.60
N THR A 243 22.50 20.59 -1.05
CA THR A 243 23.31 19.67 -0.26
C THR A 243 24.45 20.40 0.46
N VAL A 244 24.85 19.87 1.60
CA VAL A 244 26.04 20.28 2.33
C VAL A 244 27.09 19.20 2.12
N ALA A 245 28.30 19.58 1.72
CA ALA A 245 29.39 18.64 1.56
C ALA A 245 29.69 17.93 2.90
N PRO A 246 29.88 16.60 2.90
CA PRO A 246 30.15 15.87 4.13
C PRO A 246 31.47 16.32 4.78
N PRO A 247 31.66 16.06 6.09
CA PRO A 247 32.94 16.28 6.73
C PRO A 247 34.02 15.41 6.09
N VAL A 248 35.19 16.01 5.84
CA VAL A 248 36.39 15.27 5.45
C VAL A 248 37.01 14.73 6.73
N ILE A 249 36.76 13.46 7.03
CA ILE A 249 37.42 12.72 8.10
C ILE A 249 38.76 12.16 7.61
N ALA A 250 39.71 12.02 8.53
CA ALA A 250 40.88 11.19 8.32
C ALA A 250 40.51 9.70 8.47
N ALA A 251 41.27 8.83 7.83
CA ALA A 251 41.13 7.38 7.94
C ALA A 251 42.51 6.73 8.11
N CYS A 252 42.58 5.60 8.80
CA CYS A 252 43.79 4.77 8.84
C CYS A 252 43.67 3.61 7.85
N GLU A 253 44.54 3.57 6.85
CA GLU A 253 44.53 2.51 5.83
C GLU A 253 45.20 1.24 6.34
N TYR A 254 46.32 1.38 7.07
CA TYR A 254 46.90 0.30 7.87
C TYR A 254 47.87 0.81 8.94
N LEU A 255 48.04 -0.02 9.99
CA LEU A 255 49.22 -0.04 10.86
C LEU A 255 49.70 -1.50 10.92
N ARG A 256 50.97 -1.75 10.61
CA ARG A 256 51.59 -3.08 10.58
C ARG A 256 52.90 -3.08 11.34
N ALA A 257 53.33 -4.26 11.78
CA ALA A 257 54.63 -4.50 12.40
C ALA A 257 55.29 -5.70 11.69
N SER A 258 56.62 -5.74 11.66
CA SER A 258 57.38 -6.87 11.11
C SER A 258 58.76 -6.99 11.79
N PRO A 259 59.04 -8.08 12.50
CA PRO A 259 58.14 -9.20 12.83
C PRO A 259 57.05 -8.81 13.85
N THR A 260 55.96 -9.58 13.92
CA THR A 260 54.88 -9.43 14.92
C THR A 260 55.07 -10.30 16.17
N SER A 261 56.01 -11.25 16.14
CA SER A 261 56.46 -11.98 17.32
C SER A 261 57.99 -11.86 17.46
N LEU A 262 58.47 -11.89 18.69
CA LEU A 262 59.86 -11.75 19.09
C LEU A 262 60.18 -12.82 20.15
N GLU A 263 61.40 -13.34 20.12
CA GLU A 263 61.89 -14.32 21.12
C GLU A 263 62.03 -13.71 22.52
N GLU A 264 62.28 -14.56 23.52
CA GLU A 264 62.44 -14.13 24.92
C GLU A 264 63.55 -13.07 25.07
N GLY A 265 63.23 -12.00 25.81
CA GLY A 265 64.08 -10.80 25.93
C GLY A 265 63.75 -9.71 24.89
N GLY A 266 63.04 -10.06 23.82
CA GLY A 266 62.52 -9.12 22.82
C GLY A 266 63.52 -8.77 21.71
N GLY A 267 63.27 -7.65 21.02
CA GLY A 267 64.07 -7.23 19.87
C GLY A 267 63.46 -6.07 19.08
N THR A 268 64.05 -5.77 17.91
CA THR A 268 63.59 -4.69 17.03
C THR A 268 62.47 -5.17 16.10
N THR A 269 61.43 -4.36 15.93
CA THR A 269 60.37 -4.56 14.94
C THR A 269 60.16 -3.29 14.11
N ARG A 270 59.85 -3.46 12.82
CA ARG A 270 59.54 -2.36 11.91
C ARG A 270 58.05 -2.09 11.90
N LEU A 271 57.63 -0.92 12.41
CA LEU A 271 56.28 -0.41 12.19
C LEU A 271 56.17 0.20 10.78
N SER A 272 55.04 0.02 10.11
CA SER A 272 54.68 0.76 8.89
C SER A 272 53.21 1.15 8.90
N TRP A 273 52.89 2.32 8.36
CA TRP A 273 51.55 2.90 8.39
C TRP A 273 51.26 3.78 7.18
N ASP A 274 49.97 3.94 6.90
CA ASP A 274 49.43 4.80 5.85
C ASP A 274 48.07 5.37 6.30
N THR A 275 47.79 6.63 5.97
CA THR A 275 46.58 7.33 6.40
C THR A 275 46.04 8.25 5.29
N THR A 276 44.72 8.30 5.17
CA THR A 276 44.00 9.17 4.23
C THR A 276 43.51 10.42 4.96
N ASN A 277 43.61 11.59 4.32
CA ASN A 277 43.17 12.91 4.82
C ASN A 277 43.73 13.40 6.18
N ALA A 278 44.62 12.63 6.83
CA ALA A 278 45.27 13.03 8.07
C ALA A 278 46.21 14.23 7.89
N ARG A 279 46.26 15.11 8.89
CA ARG A 279 47.23 16.24 8.94
C ARG A 279 48.29 16.10 10.02
N ASN A 280 47.91 15.54 11.16
CA ASN A 280 48.80 15.19 12.26
C ASN A 280 48.55 13.72 12.61
N VAL A 281 49.61 12.92 12.72
CA VAL A 281 49.53 11.49 13.07
C VAL A 281 50.44 11.21 14.26
N ARG A 282 49.99 10.35 15.17
CA ARG A 282 50.73 9.91 16.35
C ARG A 282 50.54 8.41 16.56
N ILE A 283 51.62 7.74 16.94
CA ILE A 283 51.60 6.32 17.33
C ILE A 283 51.95 6.21 18.82
N SER A 284 51.15 5.47 19.58
CA SER A 284 51.32 5.28 21.02
C SER A 284 52.72 4.74 21.37
N GLY A 285 53.43 5.37 22.30
CA GLY A 285 54.82 5.00 22.65
C GLY A 285 55.90 5.44 21.65
N VAL A 286 55.51 5.90 20.45
CA VAL A 286 56.43 6.32 19.37
C VAL A 286 56.46 7.84 19.19
N GLY A 287 55.33 8.51 19.45
CA GLY A 287 55.16 9.96 19.35
C GLY A 287 54.55 10.39 18.01
N ALA A 288 54.77 11.65 17.64
CA ALA A 288 54.30 12.21 16.36
C ALA A 288 55.10 11.66 15.18
N VAL A 289 54.41 11.40 14.07
CA VAL A 289 54.95 10.81 12.83
C VAL A 289 54.35 11.49 11.60
N GLY A 290 54.88 11.18 10.40
CA GLY A 290 54.29 11.59 9.13
C GLY A 290 52.96 10.89 8.85
N ALA A 291 52.19 11.40 7.88
CA ALA A 291 50.91 10.83 7.47
C ALA A 291 51.05 9.36 7.04
N ASP A 292 52.04 9.10 6.19
CA ASP A 292 52.55 7.80 5.80
C ASP A 292 53.97 7.58 6.35
N GLY A 293 54.40 6.33 6.48
CA GLY A 293 55.80 6.04 6.79
C GLY A 293 56.09 4.67 7.41
N SER A 294 57.32 4.54 7.89
CA SER A 294 57.80 3.36 8.60
C SER A 294 58.91 3.75 9.59
N ARG A 295 58.99 3.04 10.72
CA ARG A 295 59.96 3.28 11.80
C ARG A 295 60.26 2.01 12.57
N ASP A 296 61.54 1.76 12.81
CA ASP A 296 62.00 0.67 13.67
C ASP A 296 61.89 1.07 15.15
N VAL A 297 61.43 0.12 15.98
CA VAL A 297 61.24 0.28 17.43
C VAL A 297 61.69 -0.97 18.17
N ASP A 298 62.34 -0.80 19.32
CA ASP A 298 62.81 -1.91 20.16
C ASP A 298 61.76 -2.25 21.23
N ILE A 299 61.43 -3.54 21.35
CA ILE A 299 60.34 -4.06 22.18
C ILE A 299 60.89 -5.16 23.08
N THR A 300 60.70 -5.02 24.40
CA THR A 300 61.17 -5.97 25.43
C THR A 300 60.04 -6.70 26.14
N ARG A 301 58.78 -6.34 25.87
CA ARG A 301 57.55 -6.98 26.37
C ARG A 301 56.44 -6.83 25.33
N THR A 302 55.49 -7.76 25.31
CA THR A 302 54.31 -7.67 24.42
C THR A 302 53.66 -6.28 24.49
N THR A 303 53.61 -5.59 23.35
CA THR A 303 53.22 -4.19 23.25
C THR A 303 52.22 -3.99 22.12
N THR A 304 51.11 -3.32 22.41
CA THR A 304 50.13 -2.88 21.40
C THR A 304 50.37 -1.42 21.04
N PHE A 305 50.60 -1.16 19.75
CA PHE A 305 50.65 0.17 19.17
C PHE A 305 49.27 0.56 18.64
N VAL A 306 48.85 1.78 18.91
CA VAL A 306 47.66 2.43 18.35
C VAL A 306 48.11 3.64 17.55
N LEU A 307 47.65 3.76 16.31
CA LEU A 307 47.80 4.95 15.49
C LEU A 307 46.55 5.82 15.65
N THR A 308 46.77 7.10 15.94
CA THR A 308 45.74 8.14 16.05
C THR A 308 46.06 9.27 15.08
N ALA A 309 45.06 9.85 14.42
CA ALA A 309 45.23 10.98 13.54
C ALA A 309 44.19 12.09 13.80
N ASP A 310 44.56 13.35 13.57
CA ASP A 310 43.63 14.47 13.72
C ASP A 310 42.46 14.36 12.72
N ASN A 311 41.23 14.46 13.22
CA ASN A 311 39.97 14.21 12.52
C ASN A 311 39.75 12.75 12.05
N LEU A 312 40.49 11.78 12.59
CA LEU A 312 40.12 10.37 12.53
C LEU A 312 38.87 10.15 13.38
N SER A 313 37.97 9.27 12.95
CA SER A 313 36.88 8.82 13.81
C SER A 313 37.46 7.87 14.88
N ALA A 314 36.96 7.91 16.12
CA ALA A 314 37.48 7.03 17.18
C ALA A 314 37.27 5.53 16.89
N ASP A 315 36.36 5.21 15.95
CA ASP A 315 36.06 3.86 15.49
C ASP A 315 37.06 3.35 14.41
N GLU A 316 37.92 4.23 13.86
CA GLU A 316 38.91 3.91 12.81
C GLU A 316 40.37 3.87 13.30
N ASP A 317 40.62 3.87 14.62
CA ASP A 317 41.96 3.72 15.20
C ASP A 317 42.58 2.35 14.87
N CYS A 318 43.60 2.32 14.00
CA CYS A 318 44.36 1.10 13.73
C CYS A 318 45.23 0.69 14.93
N ARG A 319 45.28 -0.61 15.21
CA ARG A 319 46.19 -1.21 16.20
C ARG A 319 46.99 -2.38 15.66
N VAL A 320 48.23 -2.52 16.14
CA VAL A 320 49.06 -3.71 15.93
C VAL A 320 49.70 -4.13 17.25
N THR A 321 49.61 -5.41 17.58
CA THR A 321 50.30 -5.99 18.75
C THR A 321 51.54 -6.73 18.29
N VAL A 322 52.66 -6.45 18.95
CA VAL A 322 53.91 -7.20 18.81
C VAL A 322 54.08 -8.02 20.07
N ILE A 323 54.14 -9.34 19.92
CA ILE A 323 54.22 -10.32 21.01
C ILE A 323 55.70 -10.57 21.34
N VAL A 324 56.02 -10.73 22.62
CA VAL A 324 57.31 -11.25 23.08
C VAL A 324 57.05 -12.59 23.75
N GLU A 325 57.45 -13.67 23.09
CA GLU A 325 57.30 -15.04 23.55
C GLU A 325 58.18 -15.29 24.80
N HIS A 326 57.74 -16.20 25.66
CA HIS A 326 58.47 -16.63 26.85
C HIS A 326 58.40 -18.15 26.90
N ASP A 327 59.55 -18.83 26.82
CA ASP A 327 59.61 -20.30 26.81
C ASP A 327 59.49 -20.83 28.25
N GLN A 328 58.29 -21.24 28.65
CA GLN A 328 57.99 -21.79 29.98
C GLN A 328 57.38 -23.19 29.82
N PRO A 329 58.08 -24.27 30.19
CA PRO A 329 57.57 -25.63 30.01
C PRO A 329 56.53 -25.99 31.09
N GLU A 330 55.39 -26.54 30.67
CA GLU A 330 54.35 -27.05 31.57
C GLU A 330 54.82 -28.30 32.34
N PRO A 331 54.40 -28.49 33.60
CA PRO A 331 54.72 -29.68 34.39
C PRO A 331 53.98 -30.93 33.87
N ILE A 332 54.67 -32.07 33.92
CA ILE A 332 54.18 -33.37 33.43
C ILE A 332 54.30 -34.40 34.56
N CYS A 333 53.27 -35.22 34.76
CA CYS A 333 53.36 -36.47 35.51
C CYS A 333 52.69 -37.62 34.77
N VAL A 334 53.19 -38.82 35.01
CA VAL A 334 52.63 -40.09 34.53
C VAL A 334 52.61 -41.04 35.73
N LEU A 335 51.51 -41.75 35.91
CA LEU A 335 51.32 -42.76 36.94
C LEU A 335 50.91 -44.06 36.24
N THR A 336 51.49 -45.19 36.63
CA THR A 336 51.18 -46.51 36.06
C THR A 336 51.18 -47.57 37.14
N ILE A 337 50.48 -48.68 36.87
CA ILE A 337 50.43 -49.85 37.73
C ILE A 337 50.94 -51.08 36.94
N ASP A 338 51.69 -51.98 37.58
CA ASP A 338 52.20 -53.20 36.92
C ASP A 338 51.08 -54.20 36.59
N ASP A 339 50.12 -54.35 37.50
CA ASP A 339 48.87 -55.08 37.28
C ASP A 339 47.70 -54.24 37.79
N SER A 340 46.71 -54.00 36.95
CA SER A 340 45.52 -53.19 37.25
C SER A 340 44.34 -54.04 37.74
N SER A 341 44.47 -55.37 37.83
CA SER A 341 43.43 -56.24 38.38
C SER A 341 44.04 -57.40 39.17
N ILE A 342 44.02 -57.26 40.49
CA ILE A 342 44.56 -58.24 41.45
C ILE A 342 43.42 -59.02 42.13
N ASP A 343 43.72 -60.19 42.70
CA ASP A 343 42.79 -60.87 43.61
C ASP A 343 42.95 -60.34 45.06
N GLU A 344 41.99 -60.59 45.96
CA GLU A 344 42.09 -60.21 47.38
C GLU A 344 43.39 -60.72 48.05
N ASP A 345 43.93 -59.95 49.01
CA ASP A 345 45.23 -60.16 49.67
C ASP A 345 46.49 -60.12 48.76
N GLU A 346 46.37 -59.88 47.45
CA GLU A 346 47.53 -59.72 46.56
C GLU A 346 48.19 -58.32 46.63
N SER A 347 49.22 -58.10 45.82
CA SER A 347 49.95 -56.83 45.77
C SER A 347 50.49 -56.50 44.38
N THR A 348 50.20 -55.29 43.92
CA THR A 348 50.69 -54.73 42.65
C THR A 348 51.70 -53.61 42.91
N THR A 349 52.38 -53.13 41.87
CA THR A 349 53.42 -52.08 42.00
C THR A 349 53.01 -50.83 41.24
N LEU A 350 52.84 -49.74 41.98
CA LEU A 350 52.62 -48.40 41.46
C LEU A 350 53.96 -47.79 41.05
N ARG A 351 54.00 -47.09 39.90
CA ARG A 351 55.18 -46.38 39.39
C ARG A 351 54.80 -44.98 38.93
N TRP A 352 55.68 -44.02 39.15
CA TRP A 352 55.51 -42.65 38.68
C TRP A 352 56.73 -42.16 37.90
N GLU A 353 56.49 -41.25 36.95
CA GLU A 353 57.50 -40.40 36.32
C GLU A 353 57.03 -38.94 36.28
N THR A 354 57.91 -37.97 36.52
CA THR A 354 57.57 -36.54 36.47
C THR A 354 58.64 -35.69 35.77
N ARG A 355 58.23 -34.59 35.15
CA ARG A 355 59.10 -33.55 34.56
C ARG A 355 58.60 -32.16 34.92
N TYR A 356 59.54 -31.26 35.22
CA TYR A 356 59.28 -29.88 35.68
C TYR A 356 58.40 -29.80 36.95
N VAL A 357 58.38 -30.88 37.75
CA VAL A 357 57.71 -30.98 39.05
C VAL A 357 58.79 -30.99 40.15
N ASP A 358 58.59 -30.16 41.18
CA ASP A 358 59.51 -30.01 42.31
C ASP A 358 59.06 -30.82 43.55
N ARG A 359 57.75 -31.08 43.69
CA ARG A 359 57.13 -31.94 44.71
C ARG A 359 56.00 -32.75 44.08
N PHE A 360 55.93 -34.04 44.37
CA PHE A 360 54.88 -34.96 43.92
C PHE A 360 54.34 -35.76 45.10
N GLU A 361 53.02 -35.86 45.21
CA GLU A 361 52.32 -36.57 46.29
C GLU A 361 51.24 -37.48 45.72
N ILE A 362 51.06 -38.67 46.30
CA ILE A 362 50.03 -39.64 45.93
C ILE A 362 49.08 -39.83 47.12
N ASN A 363 47.80 -40.08 46.86
CA ASN A 363 46.79 -40.41 47.87
C ASN A 363 46.99 -41.82 48.48
N GLU A 364 45.94 -42.39 49.08
CA GLU A 364 45.90 -43.74 49.66
C GLU A 364 47.05 -44.06 50.63
N GLY A 365 47.42 -43.05 51.42
CA GLY A 365 48.43 -43.16 52.46
C GLY A 365 49.89 -43.10 51.99
N ILE A 366 50.16 -43.05 50.69
CA ILE A 366 51.54 -42.99 50.14
C ILE A 366 52.19 -41.62 50.42
N GLY A 367 51.47 -40.53 50.18
CA GLY A 367 51.93 -39.17 50.50
C GLY A 367 53.05 -38.66 49.58
N SER A 368 53.93 -37.81 50.11
CA SER A 368 55.09 -37.25 49.39
C SER A 368 56.10 -38.33 49.02
N VAL A 369 56.39 -38.50 47.73
CA VAL A 369 57.30 -39.55 47.24
C VAL A 369 58.71 -39.04 46.93
N THR A 370 59.71 -39.90 47.14
CA THR A 370 61.11 -39.64 46.77
C THR A 370 61.76 -40.87 46.13
N PRO A 371 62.35 -40.78 44.93
CA PRO A 371 62.59 -39.57 44.14
C PRO A 371 61.32 -39.04 43.44
N VAL A 372 61.19 -37.71 43.36
CA VAL A 372 60.06 -37.05 42.66
C VAL A 372 60.06 -37.35 41.15
N ARG A 373 61.24 -37.42 40.52
CA ARG A 373 61.37 -37.59 39.06
C ARG A 373 60.91 -38.96 38.55
N ALA A 374 61.18 -40.01 39.31
CA ALA A 374 60.72 -41.36 39.02
C ALA A 374 60.88 -42.24 40.27
N GLY A 375 59.97 -43.20 40.45
CA GLY A 375 60.01 -44.16 41.56
C GLY A 375 58.88 -45.16 41.49
N SER A 376 58.79 -46.03 42.49
CA SER A 376 57.79 -47.08 42.59
C SER A 376 57.50 -47.48 44.03
N GLU A 377 56.26 -47.84 44.33
CA GLU A 377 55.80 -48.33 45.63
C GLU A 377 54.96 -49.60 45.45
N ARG A 378 55.03 -50.57 46.37
CA ARG A 378 54.18 -51.77 46.33
C ARG A 378 52.91 -51.50 47.14
N VAL A 379 51.75 -51.76 46.53
CA VAL A 379 50.45 -51.48 47.12
C VAL A 379 49.58 -52.75 47.17
N SER A 380 48.78 -52.86 48.24
CA SER A 380 47.80 -53.91 48.47
C SER A 380 46.46 -53.27 48.87
N PRO A 381 45.69 -52.75 47.89
CA PRO A 381 44.32 -52.34 48.15
C PRO A 381 43.45 -53.57 48.46
N ASN A 382 42.44 -53.41 49.33
CA ASN A 382 41.46 -54.46 49.65
C ASN A 382 40.14 -54.28 48.89
N ASP A 383 39.95 -53.12 48.26
CA ASP A 383 38.78 -52.71 47.48
C ASP A 383 39.29 -51.99 46.22
N ASP A 384 38.45 -51.81 45.19
CA ASP A 384 38.81 -51.04 44.00
C ASP A 384 39.31 -49.62 44.38
N THR A 385 40.49 -49.24 43.89
CA THR A 385 41.23 -48.07 44.40
C THR A 385 41.83 -47.23 43.28
N GLU A 386 41.47 -45.94 43.22
CA GLU A 386 42.06 -44.93 42.35
C GLU A 386 43.29 -44.27 43.03
N TYR A 387 44.47 -44.41 42.44
CA TYR A 387 45.67 -43.68 42.86
C TYR A 387 45.80 -42.40 42.05
N VAL A 388 45.73 -41.24 42.72
CA VAL A 388 45.85 -39.89 42.15
C VAL A 388 47.14 -39.22 42.62
N GLY A 389 48.07 -39.02 41.70
CA GLY A 389 49.30 -38.27 41.88
C GLY A 389 49.14 -36.78 41.57
N ARG A 390 49.58 -35.91 42.49
CA ARG A 390 49.52 -34.44 42.37
C ARG A 390 50.92 -33.84 42.44
N GLY A 391 51.31 -33.15 41.38
CA GLY A 391 52.60 -32.49 41.24
C GLY A 391 52.52 -30.97 41.28
N THR A 392 53.47 -30.32 41.95
CA THR A 392 53.70 -28.87 41.88
C THR A 392 55.13 -28.59 41.48
N GLY A 393 55.33 -27.69 40.52
CA GLY A 393 56.65 -27.20 40.11
C GLY A 393 56.65 -25.70 39.84
N ARG A 394 57.83 -25.17 39.54
CA ARG A 394 58.08 -23.73 39.34
C ARG A 394 57.11 -23.01 38.38
N TYR A 395 56.57 -23.73 37.39
CA TYR A 395 55.74 -23.18 36.31
C TYR A 395 54.27 -23.60 36.38
N GLY A 396 53.84 -24.35 37.41
CA GLY A 396 52.44 -24.76 37.57
C GLY A 396 52.25 -26.02 38.40
N SER A 397 51.08 -26.65 38.24
CA SER A 397 50.74 -27.94 38.87
C SER A 397 50.19 -28.92 37.85
N VAL A 398 50.37 -30.22 38.10
CA VAL A 398 49.93 -31.33 37.25
C VAL A 398 49.25 -32.41 38.09
N VAL A 399 48.34 -33.18 37.49
CA VAL A 399 47.65 -34.31 38.12
C VAL A 399 47.62 -35.48 37.13
N CYS A 400 47.76 -36.71 37.64
CA CYS A 400 47.68 -37.95 36.88
C CYS A 400 47.16 -39.07 37.80
N ASP A 401 46.45 -40.04 37.24
CA ASP A 401 45.70 -41.07 37.96
C ASP A 401 45.89 -42.48 37.36
N VAL A 402 45.65 -43.52 38.15
CA VAL A 402 45.56 -44.92 37.72
C VAL A 402 44.72 -45.74 38.69
N ASP A 403 43.86 -46.61 38.17
CA ASP A 403 42.98 -47.49 38.94
C ASP A 403 43.58 -48.89 39.17
N VAL A 404 43.24 -49.50 40.31
CA VAL A 404 43.48 -50.92 40.61
C VAL A 404 42.17 -51.56 41.03
N ASN A 405 41.73 -52.58 40.28
CA ASN A 405 40.54 -53.37 40.59
C ASN A 405 40.92 -54.58 41.45
N VAL A 406 40.14 -54.86 42.50
CA VAL A 406 40.35 -56.01 43.41
C VAL A 406 39.23 -57.03 43.21
N ARG A 407 39.59 -58.29 42.94
CA ARG A 407 38.62 -59.37 42.74
C ARG A 407 38.42 -60.16 44.03
N PRO A 408 37.17 -60.37 44.48
CA PRO A 408 36.90 -61.13 45.69
C PRO A 408 37.25 -62.62 45.53
N ASP A 409 37.84 -63.22 46.56
CA ASP A 409 38.23 -64.64 46.53
C ASP A 409 36.99 -65.55 46.37
N ARG A 410 37.06 -66.49 45.41
CA ARG A 410 35.92 -67.30 44.96
C ARG A 410 35.82 -68.69 45.58
N ASP A 411 36.60 -69.00 46.63
CA ASP A 411 36.60 -70.30 47.30
C ASP A 411 35.82 -70.34 48.65
N THR A 412 34.52 -70.00 48.62
CA THR A 412 33.57 -70.45 49.67
C THR A 412 32.27 -71.06 49.08
N PRO A 413 31.98 -72.35 49.31
CA PRO A 413 30.79 -73.00 48.75
C PRO A 413 29.58 -72.99 49.72
N SER A 414 28.59 -72.12 49.46
CA SER A 414 27.30 -72.14 50.18
C SER A 414 26.16 -72.71 49.33
N HIS A 415 25.59 -73.83 49.79
CA HIS A 415 24.32 -74.40 49.30
C HIS A 415 23.09 -73.59 49.78
N HIS A 416 21.96 -73.72 49.06
CA HIS A 416 20.64 -73.09 49.29
C HIS A 416 20.56 -71.60 48.92
N HIS A 417 19.43 -71.04 48.47
CA HIS A 417 18.18 -71.57 47.85
C HIS A 417 17.41 -70.31 47.40
N ASP A 418 16.98 -70.26 46.14
CA ASP A 418 16.06 -69.29 45.52
C ASP A 418 16.18 -67.80 45.95
N ASP A 419 16.93 -66.99 45.18
CA ASP A 419 16.38 -65.85 44.40
C ASP A 419 17.52 -65.01 43.74
N ASP A 420 17.27 -64.63 42.49
CA ASP A 420 17.90 -63.60 41.61
C ASP A 420 19.35 -63.09 41.84
N PRO A 421 20.32 -63.37 40.92
CA PRO A 421 21.56 -62.61 40.80
C PRO A 421 21.44 -61.46 39.78
N ASP A 422 21.23 -60.29 40.37
CA ASP A 422 21.62 -58.93 39.95
C ASP A 422 22.49 -58.76 38.68
N ILE A 423 22.13 -57.75 37.87
CA ILE A 423 22.86 -57.37 36.65
C ILE A 423 23.82 -56.23 36.98
N THR A 424 25.09 -56.57 37.25
CA THR A 424 26.19 -55.62 37.08
C THR A 424 26.67 -55.65 35.62
N ILE A 425 26.34 -54.59 34.87
CA ILE A 425 26.93 -54.36 33.56
C ILE A 425 28.34 -53.80 33.78
N GLU A 426 29.35 -54.59 33.42
CA GLU A 426 30.73 -54.14 33.27
C GLU A 426 30.79 -53.00 32.24
N SER A 427 30.84 -51.75 32.69
CA SER A 427 30.99 -50.59 31.81
C SER A 427 32.46 -50.25 31.64
N ASP A 428 33.19 -51.11 30.91
CA ASP A 428 34.55 -50.85 30.46
C ASP A 428 34.54 -49.70 29.44
N ILE A 429 34.61 -48.46 29.95
CA ILE A 429 34.74 -47.26 29.13
C ILE A 429 36.23 -47.05 28.86
N ASP A 430 36.67 -47.69 27.79
CA ASP A 430 37.94 -47.54 27.10
C ASP A 430 38.20 -46.03 26.82
N LYS A 431 38.89 -45.33 27.74
CA LYS A 431 39.26 -43.90 27.62
C LYS A 431 40.37 -43.71 26.58
N GLN A 432 40.06 -43.95 25.31
CA GLN A 432 40.93 -43.53 24.20
C GLN A 432 40.85 -42.00 24.04
N PRO A 433 41.98 -41.29 23.85
CA PRO A 433 41.97 -39.84 23.65
C PRO A 433 41.37 -39.51 22.27
N LEU A 434 40.09 -39.13 22.27
CA LEU A 434 39.38 -38.67 21.09
C LEU A 434 40.01 -37.38 20.55
N SER A 435 40.74 -37.49 19.45
CA SER A 435 41.31 -36.36 18.71
C SER A 435 40.21 -35.58 17.95
N TYR A 436 39.45 -34.77 18.68
CA TYR A 436 38.52 -33.83 18.09
C TYR A 436 39.27 -32.68 17.42
N VAL A 437 39.35 -32.72 16.08
CA VAL A 437 39.61 -31.51 15.28
C VAL A 437 38.31 -30.72 15.23
N TYR A 438 38.28 -29.56 15.90
CA TYR A 438 37.13 -28.66 15.82
C TYR A 438 37.12 -27.95 14.46
N LEU A 439 35.93 -27.62 13.95
CA LEU A 439 35.76 -26.93 12.66
C LEU A 439 36.43 -25.53 12.62
N SER A 440 36.80 -24.99 13.78
CA SER A 440 37.60 -23.76 13.96
C SER A 440 39.09 -23.92 13.62
N GLN A 441 39.61 -25.15 13.51
CA GLN A 441 41.03 -25.44 13.26
C GLN A 441 41.36 -25.64 11.76
N VAL A 442 40.35 -25.58 10.88
CA VAL A 442 40.57 -25.42 9.44
C VAL A 442 40.65 -23.92 9.15
N PRO A 443 41.77 -23.38 8.62
CA PRO A 443 41.85 -21.97 8.27
C PRO A 443 40.88 -21.68 7.11
N TYR A 444 39.73 -21.10 7.44
CA TYR A 444 38.73 -20.69 6.46
C TYR A 444 39.30 -19.52 5.65
N THR A 445 39.65 -19.76 4.39
CA THR A 445 40.16 -18.74 3.46
C THR A 445 39.04 -17.88 2.85
N GLY A 446 37.83 -17.94 3.41
CA GLY A 446 36.71 -17.09 3.02
C GLY A 446 36.82 -15.70 3.64
N LEU A 447 36.55 -14.69 2.81
CA LEU A 447 36.44 -13.30 3.25
C LEU A 447 35.25 -13.14 4.21
N GLU A 448 35.51 -12.90 5.49
CA GLU A 448 34.49 -12.49 6.49
C GLU A 448 34.00 -11.05 6.25
N LEU A 449 33.39 -10.84 5.09
CA LEU A 449 32.62 -9.65 4.80
C LEU A 449 31.23 -9.85 5.43
N GLY A 450 30.99 -9.22 6.58
CA GLY A 450 29.67 -9.23 7.24
C GLY A 450 28.52 -8.80 6.31
N PRO A 451 27.24 -8.86 6.73
CA PRO A 451 26.08 -8.80 5.83
C PRO A 451 26.12 -7.68 4.77
N LEU A 452 26.55 -6.47 5.15
CA LEU A 452 26.76 -5.34 4.24
C LEU A 452 27.93 -5.54 3.26
N GLY A 453 29.08 -6.04 3.73
CA GLY A 453 30.22 -6.36 2.89
C GLY A 453 29.93 -7.48 1.89
N THR A 454 29.23 -8.53 2.31
CA THR A 454 28.76 -9.59 1.40
C THR A 454 27.79 -9.04 0.36
N PHE A 455 26.88 -8.14 0.75
CA PHE A 455 26.01 -7.44 -0.20
C PHE A 455 26.81 -6.63 -1.24
N PHE A 456 27.78 -5.82 -0.81
CA PHE A 456 28.61 -5.04 -1.75
C PHE A 456 29.53 -5.91 -2.63
N TYR A 457 30.03 -7.04 -2.12
CA TYR A 457 30.78 -8.03 -2.90
C TYR A 457 29.93 -8.61 -4.03
N TRP A 458 28.71 -9.08 -3.72
CA TRP A 458 27.80 -9.59 -4.74
C TRP A 458 27.31 -8.50 -5.70
N LEU A 459 27.06 -7.28 -5.22
CA LEU A 459 26.74 -6.13 -6.08
C LEU A 459 27.87 -5.85 -7.09
N ALA A 460 29.13 -5.81 -6.62
CA ALA A 460 30.29 -5.61 -7.48
C ALA A 460 30.46 -6.76 -8.49
N PHE A 461 30.23 -8.01 -8.08
CA PHE A 461 30.25 -9.18 -8.95
C PHE A 461 29.14 -9.15 -10.01
N SER A 462 27.91 -8.75 -9.64
CA SER A 462 26.79 -8.56 -10.58
C SER A 462 27.06 -7.43 -11.58
N ILE A 463 27.66 -6.32 -11.14
CA ILE A 463 28.06 -5.22 -12.04
C ILE A 463 29.16 -5.68 -13.01
N TRP A 464 30.17 -6.39 -12.53
CA TRP A 464 31.25 -6.93 -13.38
C TRP A 464 30.77 -7.96 -14.39
N THR A 465 29.88 -8.87 -14.00
CA THR A 465 29.28 -9.85 -14.91
C THR A 465 28.36 -9.20 -15.94
N ALA A 466 27.56 -8.18 -15.54
CA ALA A 466 26.78 -7.38 -16.48
C ALA A 466 27.66 -6.60 -17.47
N ALA A 467 28.78 -6.02 -17.01
CA ALA A 467 29.75 -5.34 -17.88
C ALA A 467 30.44 -6.30 -18.85
N ALA A 468 30.82 -7.50 -18.40
CA ALA A 468 31.38 -8.55 -19.25
C ALA A 468 30.36 -9.05 -20.30
N ALA A 469 29.10 -9.24 -19.91
CA ALA A 469 28.02 -9.61 -20.82
C ALA A 469 27.75 -8.51 -21.86
N TYR A 470 27.72 -7.24 -21.46
CA TYR A 470 27.60 -6.09 -22.36
C TYR A 470 28.75 -6.05 -23.38
N LEU A 471 29.99 -6.28 -22.94
CA LEU A 471 31.15 -6.35 -23.85
C LEU A 471 31.07 -7.54 -24.82
N LEU A 472 30.62 -8.72 -24.38
CA LEU A 472 30.42 -9.88 -25.27
C LEU A 472 29.34 -9.61 -26.33
N VAL A 473 28.18 -9.08 -25.94
CA VAL A 473 27.08 -8.80 -26.87
C VAL A 473 27.45 -7.67 -27.82
N PHE A 474 27.80 -6.49 -27.31
CA PHE A 474 27.96 -5.28 -28.12
C PHE A 474 29.35 -5.10 -28.75
N LYS A 475 30.40 -5.71 -28.19
CA LYS A 475 31.78 -5.55 -28.67
C LYS A 475 32.37 -6.79 -29.35
N VAL A 476 31.80 -7.99 -29.14
CA VAL A 476 32.24 -9.24 -29.79
C VAL A 476 31.23 -9.78 -30.79
N TYR A 477 29.93 -9.79 -30.47
CA TYR A 477 28.89 -10.31 -31.39
C TYR A 477 28.49 -9.33 -32.50
N PHE A 478 28.23 -8.06 -32.19
CA PHE A 478 27.81 -7.07 -33.19
C PHE A 478 28.80 -6.84 -34.36
N PRO A 479 30.14 -6.89 -34.19
CA PRO A 479 31.08 -6.77 -35.31
C PRO A 479 31.14 -7.98 -36.26
N MET A 480 30.67 -9.16 -35.83
CA MET A 480 30.66 -10.37 -36.67
C MET A 480 29.50 -10.37 -37.68
N ILE A 481 28.35 -9.81 -37.32
CA ILE A 481 27.15 -9.77 -38.18
C ILE A 481 27.26 -8.66 -39.25
N GLY A 482 28.10 -7.64 -39.03
CA GLY A 482 28.35 -6.55 -39.97
C GLY A 482 29.31 -6.86 -41.13
N ARG A 483 29.83 -8.09 -41.28
CA ARG A 483 30.93 -8.41 -42.23
C ARG A 483 30.54 -9.18 -43.49
N THR A 484 29.25 -9.42 -43.73
CA THR A 484 28.74 -9.98 -44.99
C THR A 484 27.62 -9.10 -45.56
N VAL A 485 28.01 -7.98 -46.20
CA VAL A 485 27.47 -7.42 -47.47
C VAL A 485 28.10 -6.04 -47.68
N ARG A 486 29.19 -5.99 -48.47
CA ARG A 486 29.47 -5.00 -49.53
C ARG A 486 30.87 -5.21 -50.09
N GLY A 487 30.95 -5.68 -51.34
CA GLY A 487 32.17 -5.62 -52.13
C GLY A 487 32.24 -4.35 -52.98
N ASN A 488 33.47 -3.81 -53.07
CA ASN A 488 34.06 -2.98 -54.14
C ASN A 488 33.54 -1.55 -54.47
N GLY A 489 34.52 -0.65 -54.72
CA GLY A 489 34.38 0.70 -55.30
C GLY A 489 34.70 1.86 -54.33
N HIS A 490 35.91 2.10 -53.83
CA HIS A 490 37.14 2.67 -54.46
C HIS A 490 37.09 4.16 -54.90
N GLY A 491 38.02 4.98 -54.37
CA GLY A 491 38.22 6.43 -54.60
C GLY A 491 37.39 7.31 -53.64
N GLY A 492 37.89 8.26 -52.84
CA GLY A 492 39.09 9.11 -52.87
C GLY A 492 38.69 10.53 -53.33
N SER A 493 38.97 11.68 -52.70
CA SER A 493 39.70 12.11 -51.49
C SER A 493 39.69 13.66 -51.49
N TYR A 494 39.71 14.34 -50.33
CA TYR A 494 40.03 15.79 -50.10
C TYR A 494 39.10 16.92 -50.62
N GLY A 495 39.11 18.04 -49.87
CA GLY A 495 38.52 19.37 -50.19
C GLY A 495 37.13 19.57 -49.56
N ALA A 496 36.83 20.57 -48.70
CA ALA A 496 37.06 22.04 -48.77
C ALA A 496 36.31 22.70 -49.96
N ASP A 497 35.62 23.84 -49.86
CA ASP A 497 35.31 24.72 -48.72
C ASP A 497 34.14 25.68 -49.10
N HIS A 498 33.56 26.40 -48.13
CA HIS A 498 32.82 27.70 -48.26
C HIS A 498 31.63 27.94 -49.25
N GLY A 499 30.76 28.91 -48.87
CA GLY A 499 29.88 29.67 -49.78
C GLY A 499 28.42 29.20 -49.85
N ALA A 500 27.47 29.54 -48.96
CA ALA A 500 27.02 30.85 -48.44
C ALA A 500 26.02 31.61 -49.37
N HIS A 501 24.80 31.81 -48.86
CA HIS A 501 23.69 32.66 -49.39
C HIS A 501 23.04 32.13 -50.70
N THR A 502 21.73 32.26 -50.97
CA THR A 502 20.77 33.32 -50.59
C THR A 502 19.32 32.78 -50.61
N ALA A 503 18.42 33.35 -49.81
CA ALA A 503 16.95 33.22 -49.94
C ALA A 503 16.39 34.40 -50.79
N PRO A 504 15.06 34.60 -51.00
CA PRO A 504 13.88 33.77 -50.70
C PRO A 504 12.95 33.59 -51.95
N HIS A 505 11.79 32.94 -51.79
CA HIS A 505 10.46 33.35 -52.32
C HIS A 505 9.37 32.31 -51.92
N TYR A 506 8.09 32.71 -51.96
CA TYR A 506 6.91 32.03 -51.37
C TYR A 506 5.77 31.98 -52.43
N PRO A 507 4.56 31.49 -52.09
CA PRO A 507 3.95 30.15 -52.26
C PRO A 507 3.28 30.00 -53.68
N PRO A 508 2.15 29.27 -53.96
CA PRO A 508 1.33 28.31 -53.20
C PRO A 508 0.87 27.03 -53.97
N ALA A 509 -0.08 26.32 -53.34
CA ALA A 509 -1.15 25.49 -53.91
C ALA A 509 -0.97 23.95 -53.94
N ALA A 510 -1.88 23.28 -53.22
CA ALA A 510 -2.37 21.92 -53.49
C ALA A 510 -3.39 21.97 -54.68
N PRO A 511 -3.95 20.87 -55.24
CA PRO A 511 -4.62 19.80 -54.47
C PRO A 511 -4.62 18.36 -55.06
N ALA A 512 -5.10 17.41 -54.23
CA ALA A 512 -5.82 16.16 -54.58
C ALA A 512 -5.11 15.11 -55.50
N SER A 513 -5.44 13.81 -55.50
CA SER A 513 -6.69 13.08 -55.14
C SER A 513 -6.46 11.55 -55.12
N PHE A 514 -7.54 10.80 -54.86
CA PHE A 514 -7.78 9.34 -55.02
C PHE A 514 -7.42 8.43 -53.82
N VAL A 515 -8.40 7.86 -53.06
CA VAL A 515 -9.45 6.83 -53.35
C VAL A 515 -8.87 5.41 -53.11
N SER A 516 -9.47 4.43 -52.43
CA SER A 516 -10.84 4.19 -51.88
C SER A 516 -10.75 3.31 -50.57
N GLU A 517 -11.76 2.68 -49.92
CA GLU A 517 -13.19 2.46 -50.21
C GLU A 517 -14.09 2.28 -48.96
N THR A 518 -15.39 2.59 -49.14
CA THR A 518 -16.67 2.02 -48.61
C THR A 518 -16.67 0.50 -48.23
N ARG A 519 -17.60 -0.13 -47.48
CA ARG A 519 -19.01 0.08 -46.99
C ARG A 519 -19.27 -0.96 -45.84
N VAL A 520 -20.19 -0.91 -44.84
CA VAL A 520 -21.66 -1.18 -44.79
C VAL A 520 -22.18 -1.06 -43.32
N GLN A 521 -23.49 -0.86 -43.15
CA GLN A 521 -24.28 -0.53 -41.94
C GLN A 521 -24.88 -1.71 -41.13
N ALA A 522 -25.07 -1.53 -39.80
CA ALA A 522 -26.24 -1.93 -38.95
C ALA A 522 -26.66 -3.44 -38.80
N PRO A 523 -27.55 -3.86 -37.84
CA PRO A 523 -28.39 -3.08 -36.91
C PRO A 523 -28.45 -3.54 -35.41
N TYR A 524 -29.29 -2.84 -34.62
CA TYR A 524 -29.74 -3.07 -33.22
C TYR A 524 -30.82 -4.19 -33.13
N PRO A 525 -31.19 -4.71 -31.92
CA PRO A 525 -32.34 -4.14 -31.17
C PRO A 525 -32.30 -4.20 -29.62
N ASP A 526 -33.29 -3.56 -28.99
CA ASP A 526 -33.46 -3.27 -27.56
C ASP A 526 -33.90 -4.42 -26.63
N ALA A 527 -33.79 -4.18 -25.31
CA ALA A 527 -34.88 -4.40 -24.35
C ALA A 527 -34.72 -3.52 -23.08
N ALA A 528 -35.82 -2.97 -22.57
CA ALA A 528 -35.88 -2.16 -21.35
C ALA A 528 -37.08 -2.58 -20.47
N HIS A 529 -37.06 -2.25 -19.18
CA HIS A 529 -38.25 -1.99 -18.33
C HIS A 529 -37.81 -1.42 -16.95
N ASP A 530 -38.36 -0.24 -16.60
CA ASP A 530 -39.22 0.05 -15.42
C ASP A 530 -38.87 -0.45 -14.00
N LEU A 531 -39.15 0.25 -12.89
CA LEU A 531 -39.58 1.64 -12.61
C LEU A 531 -39.49 1.89 -11.07
N VAL A 532 -39.85 3.11 -10.65
CA VAL A 532 -40.32 3.54 -9.30
C VAL A 532 -39.34 4.33 -8.41
N THR A 533 -39.85 5.49 -8.01
CA THR A 533 -39.24 6.60 -7.25
C THR A 533 -39.60 6.53 -5.75
N ALA A 534 -38.74 7.06 -4.86
CA ALA A 534 -39.20 7.76 -3.65
C ALA A 534 -38.15 8.77 -3.15
N HIS A 535 -38.59 10.00 -2.85
CA HIS A 535 -37.77 11.04 -2.20
C HIS A 535 -37.67 10.82 -0.68
N TYR A 536 -36.61 11.30 -0.02
CA TYR A 536 -36.64 12.52 0.84
C TYR A 536 -35.27 12.83 1.46
N SER A 537 -35.00 14.10 1.72
CA SER A 537 -33.94 14.65 2.59
C SER A 537 -34.51 15.91 3.25
N PRO A 538 -34.20 16.25 4.52
CA PRO A 538 -33.23 17.34 4.72
C PRO A 538 -32.48 17.41 6.09
N ASN A 539 -31.42 18.25 6.11
CA ASN A 539 -30.82 19.01 7.25
C ASN A 539 -30.10 18.21 8.38
N VAL A 540 -28.92 18.55 8.96
CA VAL A 540 -28.02 19.75 9.12
C VAL A 540 -27.93 20.22 10.60
N ASP A 541 -26.71 20.63 11.01
CA ASP A 541 -26.24 21.09 12.35
C ASP A 541 -26.00 19.99 13.44
N GLN A 542 -25.01 20.06 14.35
CA GLN A 542 -24.03 21.11 14.71
C GLN A 542 -22.75 20.54 15.40
N LEU A 543 -21.64 21.30 15.44
CA LEU A 543 -20.39 21.01 16.18
C LEU A 543 -20.48 21.29 17.70
N THR A 544 -19.78 20.52 18.55
CA THR A 544 -19.25 20.94 19.88
C THR A 544 -18.09 20.04 20.34
N VAL A 545 -17.22 20.54 21.25
CA VAL A 545 -15.96 19.90 21.69
C VAL A 545 -15.73 20.03 23.22
N GLU A 546 -15.59 18.87 23.91
CA GLU A 546 -14.88 18.58 25.20
C GLU A 546 -15.22 19.38 26.51
N PRO A 547 -14.80 18.98 27.77
CA PRO A 547 -13.74 18.00 28.15
C PRO A 547 -13.94 17.02 29.37
N VAL A 548 -13.24 15.88 29.30
CA VAL A 548 -12.42 15.16 30.34
C VAL A 548 -13.01 14.70 31.71
N ARG A 549 -12.97 13.37 31.98
CA ARG A 549 -12.14 12.73 33.05
C ARG A 549 -12.03 11.17 32.98
N LYS A 550 -10.77 10.70 32.88
CA LYS A 550 -10.11 9.44 33.34
C LYS A 550 -11.01 8.35 33.97
N THR A 551 -10.92 7.05 33.62
CA THR A 551 -9.73 6.17 33.73
C THR A 551 -9.83 4.86 32.92
N ALA A 552 -8.78 4.50 32.17
CA ALA A 552 -8.28 3.13 31.90
C ALA A 552 -6.99 3.26 31.07
N THR A 553 -5.97 2.44 31.32
CA THR A 553 -4.78 2.35 30.47
C THR A 553 -5.13 1.48 29.25
N ASP A 554 -5.50 2.16 28.18
CA ASP A 554 -6.05 1.60 26.94
C ASP A 554 -4.99 1.74 25.82
N VAL A 555 -4.35 0.63 25.44
CA VAL A 555 -3.42 0.59 24.31
C VAL A 555 -4.25 0.37 23.04
N ARG A 556 -4.72 1.47 22.45
CA ARG A 556 -5.54 1.40 21.24
C ARG A 556 -4.68 1.25 19.99
N GLY A 557 -4.98 0.22 19.19
CA GLY A 557 -4.41 0.04 17.85
C GLY A 557 -4.73 1.19 16.89
N PHE A 558 -4.00 1.23 15.77
CA PHE A 558 -3.93 2.36 14.83
C PHE A 558 -5.29 2.90 14.34
N ALA A 559 -6.32 2.05 14.26
CA ALA A 559 -7.68 2.43 13.86
C ALA A 559 -8.33 3.49 14.77
N ALA A 560 -7.91 3.62 16.04
CA ALA A 560 -8.46 4.62 16.97
C ALA A 560 -8.02 6.07 16.67
N TYR A 561 -7.07 6.27 15.76
CA TYR A 561 -6.58 7.57 15.33
C TYR A 561 -7.12 7.98 13.95
N ALA A 562 -7.68 7.03 13.18
CA ALA A 562 -8.18 7.26 11.83
C ALA A 562 -9.46 8.12 11.82
N SER A 563 -9.41 9.29 11.18
CA SER A 563 -10.62 10.02 10.79
C SER A 563 -11.29 9.34 9.60
N GLU A 564 -12.60 9.07 9.71
CA GLU A 564 -13.45 8.54 8.63
C GLU A 564 -13.01 7.17 8.05
N GLY A 565 -12.19 6.41 8.78
CA GLY A 565 -11.76 5.06 8.38
C GLY A 565 -10.58 5.01 7.40
N THR A 566 -9.96 6.15 7.10
CA THR A 566 -8.69 6.23 6.37
C THR A 566 -7.55 6.55 7.34
N LEU A 567 -6.41 5.86 7.18
CA LEU A 567 -5.24 5.96 8.06
C LEU A 567 -4.26 6.97 7.45
N THR A 568 -3.90 8.02 8.20
CA THR A 568 -2.94 9.04 7.74
C THR A 568 -1.54 8.82 8.33
N ILE A 569 -0.53 9.47 7.74
CA ILE A 569 0.87 9.38 8.18
C ILE A 569 1.04 9.85 9.64
N ASP A 570 0.32 10.88 10.06
CA ASP A 570 0.33 11.41 11.44
C ASP A 570 -0.24 10.41 12.47
N ASP A 571 -1.12 9.50 12.04
CA ASP A 571 -1.76 8.51 12.91
C ASP A 571 -0.83 7.31 13.16
N ILE A 572 -0.04 6.94 12.14
CA ILE A 572 0.99 5.90 12.22
C ILE A 572 2.13 6.35 13.14
N VAL A 573 2.61 7.61 12.98
CA VAL A 573 3.69 8.17 13.81
C VAL A 573 3.28 8.27 15.29
N LYS A 574 2.01 8.55 15.60
CA LYS A 574 1.49 8.55 16.99
C LYS A 574 1.42 7.16 17.61
N GLY A 575 1.12 6.12 16.82
CA GLY A 575 1.09 4.74 17.32
C GLY A 575 2.48 4.18 17.66
N LEU A 576 3.50 4.54 16.88
CA LEU A 576 4.86 4.00 17.00
C LEU A 576 5.74 4.66 18.10
N SER A 577 5.27 5.72 18.76
CA SER A 577 6.11 6.61 19.59
C SER A 577 5.92 6.44 21.11
N ARG A 578 6.01 5.20 21.63
CA ARG A 578 6.07 4.94 23.09
C ARG A 578 7.19 3.98 23.49
N GLU A 579 8.14 4.49 24.26
CA GLU A 579 9.16 3.70 24.98
C GLU A 579 8.55 2.94 26.17
N THR A 580 9.13 1.78 26.48
CA THR A 580 8.76 0.92 27.61
C THR A 580 9.44 1.38 28.90
N GLY A 581 8.66 1.93 29.84
CA GLY A 581 9.12 2.33 31.17
C GLY A 581 8.31 1.64 32.28
N TYR A 582 8.98 0.89 33.16
CA TYR A 582 8.38 0.14 34.26
C TYR A 582 8.70 0.84 35.59
N GLU A 583 7.71 1.23 36.39
CA GLU A 583 7.94 1.61 37.78
C GLU A 583 6.71 1.33 38.67
N VAL A 584 6.96 0.88 39.90
CA VAL A 584 5.95 0.36 40.84
C VAL A 584 5.75 1.34 41.99
N ALA A 585 4.49 1.68 42.31
CA ALA A 585 4.14 2.39 43.54
C ALA A 585 2.83 1.86 44.15
N VAL A 586 2.76 1.82 45.48
CA VAL A 586 1.77 1.06 46.26
C VAL A 586 0.90 1.98 47.14
N SER A 587 -0.33 1.53 47.39
CA SER A 587 -1.25 1.90 48.50
C SER A 587 -2.36 2.93 48.25
N ALA A 588 -3.54 2.55 48.73
CA ALA A 588 -4.76 3.35 48.94
C ALA A 588 -4.87 3.66 50.48
N PRO A 589 -6.03 4.01 51.10
CA PRO A 589 -7.37 4.36 50.57
C PRO A 589 -8.06 5.57 51.25
N ALA A 590 -9.29 5.93 50.83
CA ALA A 590 -10.46 6.21 51.71
C ALA A 590 -11.72 6.62 50.92
N ALA A 591 -12.89 6.09 51.31
CA ALA A 591 -14.23 6.54 50.89
C ALA A 591 -14.92 7.36 52.01
N PRO A 592 -16.10 7.98 51.77
CA PRO A 592 -17.37 7.33 52.16
C PRO A 592 -18.53 7.50 51.15
N VAL A 593 -19.37 6.47 50.91
CA VAL A 593 -20.72 6.20 51.50
C VAL A 593 -21.81 7.25 51.16
N ALA A 594 -23.06 6.94 50.78
CA ALA A 594 -23.73 5.81 50.10
C ALA A 594 -25.22 6.19 49.89
N ALA A 595 -25.89 5.65 48.86
CA ALA A 595 -27.35 5.51 48.83
C ALA A 595 -27.78 4.45 47.79
N HIS A 596 -28.28 3.30 48.25
CA HIS A 596 -28.84 2.28 47.38
C HIS A 596 -30.29 2.62 47.01
N TYR A 597 -30.61 2.52 45.71
CA TYR A 597 -31.96 2.21 45.25
C TYR A 597 -31.87 1.01 44.30
N THR A 598 -32.42 -0.12 44.74
CA THR A 598 -32.56 -1.34 43.94
C THR A 598 -33.80 -1.22 43.06
N HIS A 599 -33.60 -1.22 41.74
CA HIS A 599 -34.62 -1.65 40.80
C HIS A 599 -34.05 -2.77 39.95
N GLU A 600 -34.68 -3.93 40.02
CA GLU A 600 -34.23 -5.14 39.33
C GLU A 600 -34.72 -5.05 37.87
N ALA A 601 -33.77 -4.86 36.97
CA ALA A 601 -33.93 -4.83 35.52
C ALA A 601 -32.87 -5.78 34.92
N PRO A 602 -33.13 -6.35 33.72
CA PRO A 602 -32.51 -7.61 33.32
C PRO A 602 -31.00 -7.53 33.17
N ALA A 603 -30.35 -8.70 33.33
CA ALA A 603 -28.90 -8.86 33.21
C ALA A 603 -28.36 -8.13 31.98
N PRO A 604 -27.29 -7.33 32.10
CA PRO A 604 -26.67 -6.71 30.94
C PRO A 604 -26.22 -7.82 29.98
N ALA A 605 -26.60 -7.69 28.71
CA ALA A 605 -26.11 -8.57 27.68
C ALA A 605 -24.57 -8.56 27.70
N ALA A 606 -23.98 -9.74 27.47
CA ALA A 606 -22.54 -9.84 27.25
C ALA A 606 -22.12 -8.83 26.17
N PRO A 607 -20.92 -8.21 26.28
CA PRO A 607 -20.45 -7.27 25.26
C PRO A 607 -20.53 -7.94 23.90
N ALA A 608 -21.15 -7.25 22.94
CA ALA A 608 -21.34 -7.79 21.61
C ALA A 608 -19.96 -8.13 21.03
N MET A 609 -19.75 -9.41 20.70
CA MET A 609 -18.61 -9.84 19.89
C MET A 609 -18.64 -9.01 18.61
N GLU A 610 -17.57 -8.24 18.40
CA GLU A 610 -17.41 -7.45 17.19
C GLU A 610 -17.51 -8.40 15.98
N ALA A 611 -18.31 -8.07 14.97
CA ALA A 611 -18.43 -8.91 13.79
C ALA A 611 -17.22 -8.64 12.89
N SER A 612 -16.45 -9.67 12.54
CA SER A 612 -15.29 -9.54 11.67
C SER A 612 -15.69 -8.97 10.30
N ARG A 613 -14.85 -8.10 9.75
CA ARG A 613 -15.08 -7.49 8.44
C ARG A 613 -15.05 -8.56 7.35
N PRO A 614 -15.97 -8.54 6.36
CA PRO A 614 -15.94 -9.49 5.26
C PRO A 614 -14.74 -9.22 4.35
N VAL A 615 -13.76 -10.14 4.34
CA VAL A 615 -12.55 -10.03 3.52
C VAL A 615 -12.83 -10.54 2.10
N SER A 616 -12.26 -9.87 1.09
CA SER A 616 -12.48 -10.27 -0.32
C SER A 616 -11.75 -11.57 -0.65
N ARG A 617 -12.29 -12.39 -1.57
CA ARG A 617 -11.62 -13.63 -2.02
C ARG A 617 -10.21 -13.36 -2.54
N SER A 618 -10.01 -12.29 -3.31
CA SER A 618 -8.71 -11.89 -3.84
C SER A 618 -7.73 -11.47 -2.73
N THR A 619 -8.23 -10.89 -1.63
CA THR A 619 -7.43 -10.57 -0.44
C THR A 619 -7.01 -11.85 0.28
N ASN A 620 -7.91 -12.82 0.49
CA ASN A 620 -7.55 -14.11 1.10
C ASN A 620 -6.51 -14.88 0.26
N THR A 621 -6.67 -14.93 -1.07
CA THR A 621 -5.68 -15.55 -1.97
C THR A 621 -4.32 -14.84 -1.91
N PHE A 622 -4.31 -13.50 -1.87
CA PHE A 622 -3.07 -12.73 -1.75
C PHE A 622 -2.36 -12.96 -0.42
N VAL A 623 -3.07 -12.90 0.70
CA VAL A 623 -2.50 -13.13 2.04
C VAL A 623 -1.98 -14.57 2.16
N TYR A 624 -2.73 -15.56 1.68
CA TYR A 624 -2.26 -16.95 1.60
C TYR A 624 -0.93 -17.06 0.82
N ALA A 625 -0.82 -16.42 -0.34
CA ALA A 625 0.41 -16.45 -1.13
C ALA A 625 1.62 -15.81 -0.43
N ILE A 626 1.41 -14.72 0.33
CA ILE A 626 2.47 -14.13 1.17
C ILE A 626 2.95 -15.13 2.23
N PHE A 627 2.02 -15.68 3.02
CA PHE A 627 2.35 -16.58 4.14
C PHE A 627 2.81 -17.97 3.71
N ALA A 628 2.54 -18.38 2.47
CA ALA A 628 3.11 -19.57 1.84
C ALA A 628 4.51 -19.34 1.21
N GLY A 629 5.04 -18.11 1.24
CA GLY A 629 6.28 -17.74 0.56
C GLY A 629 6.18 -17.68 -0.97
N ASP A 630 4.98 -17.81 -1.55
CA ASP A 630 4.75 -17.81 -3.00
C ASP A 630 4.61 -16.37 -3.52
N GLN A 631 5.77 -15.73 -3.69
CA GLN A 631 5.88 -14.42 -4.30
C GLN A 631 5.25 -14.37 -5.72
N ALA A 632 5.25 -15.47 -6.47
CA ALA A 632 4.73 -15.49 -7.83
C ALA A 632 3.19 -15.37 -7.84
N SER A 633 2.50 -16.13 -6.99
CA SER A 633 1.05 -16.07 -6.82
C SER A 633 0.57 -14.75 -6.19
N ALA A 634 1.32 -14.19 -5.24
CA ALA A 634 1.03 -12.88 -4.67
C ALA A 634 1.11 -11.78 -5.75
N LEU A 635 2.15 -11.82 -6.60
CA LEU A 635 2.32 -10.89 -7.71
C LEU A 635 1.29 -11.07 -8.83
N GLU A 636 0.81 -12.29 -9.11
CA GLU A 636 -0.26 -12.48 -10.11
C GLU A 636 -1.61 -11.97 -9.60
N THR A 637 -1.90 -12.13 -8.31
CA THR A 637 -3.12 -11.57 -7.70
C THR A 637 -3.16 -10.04 -7.83
N LEU A 638 -2.03 -9.35 -7.62
CA LEU A 638 -1.91 -7.91 -7.89
C LEU A 638 -2.15 -7.55 -9.37
N ARG A 639 -1.67 -8.38 -10.31
CA ARG A 639 -1.88 -8.16 -11.75
C ARG A 639 -3.35 -8.35 -12.14
N SER A 640 -4.07 -9.32 -11.55
CA SER A 640 -5.51 -9.50 -11.76
C SER A 640 -6.29 -8.26 -11.31
N VAL A 641 -6.09 -7.81 -10.06
CA VAL A 641 -6.75 -6.60 -9.52
C VAL A 641 -6.52 -5.38 -10.41
N ALA A 642 -5.30 -5.17 -10.92
CA ALA A 642 -4.99 -4.06 -11.81
C ALA A 642 -5.59 -4.21 -13.23
N ARG A 643 -5.74 -5.43 -13.75
CA ARG A 643 -6.39 -5.69 -15.06
C ARG A 643 -7.91 -5.49 -15.01
N GLU A 644 -8.52 -5.76 -13.86
CA GLU A 644 -9.95 -5.57 -13.61
C GLU A 644 -10.33 -4.11 -13.31
N GLY A 645 -9.37 -3.18 -13.38
CA GLY A 645 -9.57 -1.75 -13.12
C GLY A 645 -9.60 -1.38 -11.63
N GLY A 646 -9.21 -2.31 -10.74
CA GLY A 646 -9.19 -2.11 -9.29
C GLY A 646 -8.06 -1.18 -8.83
N ASN A 647 -8.32 -0.43 -7.75
CA ASN A 647 -7.32 0.42 -7.12
C ASN A 647 -6.35 -0.44 -6.28
N VAL A 648 -5.10 -0.56 -6.75
CA VAL A 648 -4.04 -1.35 -6.11
C VAL A 648 -3.73 -0.87 -4.69
N THR A 649 -3.73 0.44 -4.42
CA THR A 649 -3.49 0.98 -3.07
C THR A 649 -4.63 0.61 -2.11
N ALA A 650 -5.88 0.70 -2.57
CA ALA A 650 -7.03 0.27 -1.77
C ALA A 650 -6.99 -1.24 -1.48
N PHE A 651 -6.63 -2.06 -2.48
CA PHE A 651 -6.44 -3.50 -2.30
C PHE A 651 -5.33 -3.84 -1.29
N MET A 652 -4.18 -3.19 -1.38
CA MET A 652 -3.10 -3.34 -0.40
C MET A 652 -3.53 -2.89 1.00
N THR A 653 -4.35 -1.84 1.10
CA THR A 653 -4.93 -1.39 2.38
C THR A 653 -5.82 -2.48 3.00
N SER A 654 -6.71 -3.09 2.22
CA SER A 654 -7.53 -4.22 2.70
C SER A 654 -6.69 -5.44 3.11
N ALA A 655 -5.58 -5.71 2.40
CA ALA A 655 -4.68 -6.81 2.74
C ALA A 655 -3.89 -6.56 4.04
N VAL A 656 -3.39 -5.34 4.25
CA VAL A 656 -2.73 -4.94 5.49
C VAL A 656 -3.70 -5.02 6.67
N GLN A 657 -4.92 -4.48 6.51
CA GLN A 657 -5.96 -4.54 7.55
C GLN A 657 -6.31 -5.99 7.93
N ALA A 658 -6.47 -6.88 6.96
CA ALA A 658 -6.79 -8.29 7.24
C ALA A 658 -5.70 -9.01 8.06
N VAL A 659 -4.42 -8.69 7.84
CA VAL A 659 -3.30 -9.26 8.61
C VAL A 659 -3.17 -8.61 9.99
N ASP A 660 -3.41 -7.29 10.10
CA ASP A 660 -3.44 -6.57 11.38
C ASP A 660 -4.60 -7.05 12.28
N ASP A 661 -5.80 -7.24 11.72
CA ASP A 661 -6.95 -7.82 12.42
C ASP A 661 -6.60 -9.20 13.00
N ALA A 662 -5.91 -10.07 12.25
CA ALA A 662 -5.50 -11.40 12.71
C ALA A 662 -4.39 -11.36 13.78
N TYR A 663 -3.45 -10.41 13.69
CA TYR A 663 -2.45 -10.15 14.73
C TYR A 663 -3.12 -9.67 16.03
N ARG A 664 -4.07 -8.73 15.94
CA ARG A 664 -4.86 -8.26 17.10
C ARG A 664 -5.80 -9.32 17.67
N ALA A 665 -6.34 -10.20 16.84
CA ALA A 665 -7.12 -11.36 17.31
C ALA A 665 -6.29 -12.28 18.22
N ARG A 666 -4.98 -12.40 17.96
CA ARG A 666 -4.07 -13.22 18.78
C ARG A 666 -3.65 -12.53 20.09
N LEU A 667 -3.42 -11.22 20.08
CA LEU A 667 -2.98 -10.48 21.27
C LEU A 667 -4.12 -10.06 22.21
N GLU A 668 -5.25 -9.62 21.65
CA GLU A 668 -6.32 -8.91 22.38
C GLU A 668 -7.68 -9.63 22.30
N GLY A 669 -7.79 -10.72 21.53
CA GLY A 669 -9.06 -11.41 21.30
C GLY A 669 -10.01 -10.63 20.37
N ALA A 670 -9.49 -9.70 19.57
CA ALA A 670 -10.25 -8.95 18.57
C ALA A 670 -10.86 -9.86 17.48
N ALA A 671 -11.89 -9.37 16.79
CA ALA A 671 -12.56 -10.13 15.75
C ALA A 671 -11.83 -10.03 14.40
N ALA A 672 -11.49 -11.19 13.81
CA ALA A 672 -10.80 -11.28 12.52
C ALA A 672 -11.42 -12.35 11.61
N ASP A 673 -11.06 -12.33 10.32
CA ASP A 673 -11.45 -13.37 9.38
C ASP A 673 -10.78 -14.71 9.75
N ALA A 674 -11.60 -15.75 9.89
CA ALA A 674 -11.15 -17.05 10.38
C ALA A 674 -10.14 -17.74 9.45
N GLU A 675 -10.17 -17.47 8.14
CA GLU A 675 -9.20 -18.02 7.20
C GLU A 675 -7.86 -17.28 7.29
N ILE A 676 -7.87 -15.96 7.51
CA ILE A 676 -6.64 -15.20 7.74
C ILE A 676 -5.98 -15.59 9.08
N VAL A 677 -6.75 -15.75 10.15
CA VAL A 677 -6.26 -16.28 11.44
C VAL A 677 -5.68 -17.69 11.26
N ARG A 678 -6.30 -18.55 10.46
CA ARG A 678 -5.79 -19.89 10.16
C ARG A 678 -4.46 -19.84 9.39
N VAL A 679 -4.35 -18.97 8.39
CA VAL A 679 -3.15 -18.81 7.54
C VAL A 679 -1.98 -18.22 8.31
N THR A 680 -2.23 -17.27 9.23
CA THR A 680 -1.21 -16.63 10.07
C THR A 680 -0.80 -17.46 11.29
N SER A 681 -1.57 -18.50 11.64
CA SER A 681 -1.44 -19.29 12.88
C SER A 681 -0.03 -19.85 13.17
N ASN A 682 0.77 -20.16 12.15
CA ASN A 682 2.10 -20.76 12.28
C ASN A 682 3.27 -19.74 12.29
N VAL A 683 3.01 -18.44 12.15
CA VAL A 683 4.04 -17.39 12.18
C VAL A 683 4.08 -16.76 13.57
N ALA A 684 5.28 -16.47 14.08
CA ALA A 684 5.47 -15.76 15.35
C ALA A 684 5.02 -14.28 15.26
N ASP A 685 4.69 -13.67 16.39
CA ASP A 685 4.11 -12.31 16.43
C ASP A 685 5.03 -11.26 15.80
N GLU A 686 6.34 -11.33 16.08
CA GLU A 686 7.36 -10.50 15.44
C GLU A 686 7.43 -10.67 13.91
N GLY A 687 7.13 -11.89 13.41
CA GLY A 687 7.03 -12.16 11.98
C GLY A 687 5.81 -11.50 11.34
N LEU A 688 4.68 -11.44 12.06
CA LEU A 688 3.48 -10.72 11.62
C LEU A 688 3.73 -9.21 11.58
N GLU A 689 4.36 -8.64 12.60
CA GLU A 689 4.76 -7.22 12.63
C GLU A 689 5.65 -6.84 11.44
N ARG A 690 6.67 -7.65 11.13
CA ARG A 690 7.55 -7.42 9.97
C ARG A 690 6.80 -7.52 8.64
N VAL A 691 5.84 -8.43 8.50
CA VAL A 691 4.98 -8.54 7.30
C VAL A 691 4.05 -7.33 7.17
N ILE A 692 3.39 -6.90 8.25
CA ILE A 692 2.53 -5.71 8.28
C ILE A 692 3.35 -4.47 7.90
N SER A 693 4.53 -4.29 8.50
CA SER A 693 5.46 -3.20 8.19
C SER A 693 6.00 -3.25 6.75
N ALA A 694 6.22 -4.43 6.18
CA ALA A 694 6.66 -4.56 4.80
C ALA A 694 5.53 -4.19 3.81
N LEU A 695 4.31 -4.65 4.07
CA LEU A 695 3.14 -4.42 3.22
C LEU A 695 2.66 -2.95 3.28
N SER A 696 2.77 -2.28 4.43
CA SER A 696 2.40 -0.86 4.58
C SER A 696 3.25 0.08 3.72
N THR A 697 4.47 -0.31 3.33
CA THR A 697 5.30 0.48 2.39
C THR A 697 4.70 0.62 0.98
N ALA A 698 3.64 -0.14 0.64
CA ALA A 698 2.86 0.06 -0.58
C ALA A 698 1.85 1.23 -0.49
N ILE A 699 1.55 1.71 0.72
CA ILE A 699 0.49 2.67 1.03
C ILE A 699 1.06 4.07 1.29
N ASP A 700 2.29 4.15 1.77
CA ASP A 700 3.07 5.34 2.21
C ASP A 700 3.24 6.49 1.18
N ALA A 701 2.66 6.41 -0.02
CA ALA A 701 2.72 7.41 -1.10
C ALA A 701 4.14 7.81 -1.58
N SER A 702 5.21 7.25 -1.02
CA SER A 702 6.62 7.45 -1.38
C SER A 702 7.00 6.93 -2.78
N TYR A 703 6.06 6.30 -3.49
CA TYR A 703 6.20 5.84 -4.86
C TYR A 703 5.14 6.45 -5.77
N THR A 704 5.56 7.01 -6.90
CA THR A 704 4.67 7.56 -7.95
C THR A 704 3.83 6.51 -8.69
N ASN A 705 4.05 5.22 -8.42
CA ASN A 705 3.32 4.12 -9.05
C ASN A 705 2.98 3.04 -8.01
N ALA A 706 1.69 2.92 -7.67
CA ALA A 706 1.17 1.97 -6.69
C ALA A 706 1.50 0.50 -7.00
N MET A 707 1.56 0.11 -8.28
CA MET A 707 1.92 -1.25 -8.69
C MET A 707 3.42 -1.53 -8.44
N THR A 708 4.28 -0.53 -8.59
CA THR A 708 5.71 -0.65 -8.24
C THR A 708 5.90 -0.76 -6.73
N ALA A 709 5.18 0.06 -5.97
CA ALA A 709 5.18 0.02 -4.50
C ALA A 709 4.72 -1.34 -3.97
N ALA A 710 3.57 -1.84 -4.44
CA ALA A 710 3.01 -3.13 -4.06
C ALA A 710 3.96 -4.31 -4.41
N LYS A 711 4.61 -4.31 -5.57
CA LYS A 711 5.62 -5.32 -5.93
C LYS A 711 6.79 -5.38 -4.96
N LEU A 712 7.31 -4.22 -4.57
CA LEU A 712 8.44 -4.13 -3.63
C LEU A 712 8.02 -4.54 -2.21
N ALA A 713 6.84 -4.11 -1.78
CA ALA A 713 6.24 -4.48 -0.50
C ALA A 713 6.01 -6.01 -0.39
N VAL A 714 5.47 -6.66 -1.42
CA VAL A 714 5.35 -8.13 -1.52
C VAL A 714 6.71 -8.81 -1.40
N THR A 715 7.73 -8.28 -2.08
CA THR A 715 9.09 -8.84 -2.04
C THR A 715 9.66 -8.77 -0.61
N ARG A 716 9.51 -7.62 0.07
CA ARG A 716 9.92 -7.43 1.46
C ARG A 716 9.15 -8.34 2.42
N ALA A 717 7.83 -8.47 2.24
CA ALA A 717 6.97 -9.27 3.11
C ALA A 717 7.30 -10.77 3.05
N VAL A 718 7.53 -11.31 1.85
CA VAL A 718 7.98 -12.70 1.69
C VAL A 718 9.39 -12.90 2.27
N SER A 719 10.32 -11.96 2.08
CA SER A 719 11.65 -12.03 2.69
C SER A 719 11.62 -11.97 4.23
N ALA A 720 10.67 -11.21 4.80
CA ALA A 720 10.51 -11.06 6.25
C ALA A 720 10.01 -12.34 6.97
N LEU A 721 9.48 -13.31 6.22
CA LEU A 721 9.09 -14.63 6.73
C LEU A 721 10.24 -15.66 6.69
N HIS A 722 11.36 -15.30 6.06
CA HIS A 722 12.55 -16.15 5.88
C HIS A 722 13.77 -15.65 6.67
N ALA A 723 13.58 -14.66 7.56
CA ALA A 723 14.59 -13.99 8.37
C ALA A 723 14.12 -13.87 9.82
#